data_AF-A0A8H4ZBB9-F1
#
_entry.id   AF-A0A8H4ZBB9-F1
#
_cell.length_a   1.000
_cell.length_b   1.000
_cell.length_c   1.000
_cell.angle_alpha   90.00
_cell.angle_beta   90.00
_cell.angle_gamma   90.00
#
_symmetry.space_group_name_H-M   'P 1'
#
loop_
_entity.id
_entity.type
_entity.pdbx_description
1 polymer ?
#
loop_
_entity_poly.entity_id
_entity_poly.type
_entity_poly.pdbx_seq_one_letter_code
_entity_poly.pdbx_strand_id
1 'polypeptide(L)'
;MDAIKKLSGWRKTAFYLTFLALILTIFLVTALIMSLHVVNGGGASIFGESAILNDSCDKISRANLWIHLAINIIGTGVLGSSNFFMQVLVAPTRQDVDRAHTSKRWVEIGIHSIHNFRFISKRQVFLWALFSLTSIPLHLAFNGSVIESKATNGFLAIMVSETFLDGARFTLPSVTATSNYTYALNSESAPNKTIRSIKNSLGGQAWERLEFQDCTRRYNDLDVLMLNHRHVVMVMSNQNNTPSSQWTRSNVVKGVDGWDDREAPNSLWSAGRYDRFRDSRGLITNSTNNNTVPGYYVQLDPDTGVIHMNETKYKPAFQTMKVDYCLSETFHAPCRLSIANPLLLIVCIMCITKCLLCAYTLKVRSWSIEEPLMTVGDAIASFIAKPDTYTKGMCTLNAEDLRMRLGPDRALGSSRVWKKKQVVAGNAVNPGIWILSYMLIGSLVVLSGLLLAPALQTQSLGGQRSTYRLQLPYRWSVPLLAISNILHWVYSNCFYLSNYEFYDPLIPYEIAEIDRGLQFSSVAILIGFSISVVIALSPMILARRELPGQMVLGGSNYKVISAACHCIPFSPSNTTEKAGTVTAHLLDISESGVGSLDMMATMKLRWGEVPTTNADSEVGHLAFGVEEQGVTEPIEGKRYSGRACDS
;
A
#
# COMPACT_ATOMS: atom_id res chain seq x y z
N MET A 1 36.67 1.11 7.55
CA MET A 1 35.32 0.56 7.86
C MET A 1 35.10 0.31 9.37
N ASP A 2 36.09 0.56 10.21
CA ASP A 2 36.27 -0.18 11.45
C ASP A 2 35.47 0.39 12.63
N ALA A 3 34.98 1.63 12.50
CA ALA A 3 33.90 2.14 13.34
C ALA A 3 32.61 1.28 13.25
N ILE A 4 32.30 0.70 12.08
CA ILE A 4 31.12 -0.15 11.89
C ILE A 4 31.31 -1.51 12.58
N LYS A 5 32.55 -2.02 12.67
CA LYS A 5 32.87 -3.25 13.42
C LYS A 5 32.64 -3.10 14.93
N LYS A 6 32.70 -1.88 15.47
CA LYS A 6 32.45 -1.58 16.89
C LYS A 6 30.96 -1.42 17.25
N LEU A 7 30.04 -1.42 16.27
CA LEU A 7 28.60 -1.31 16.52
C LEU A 7 27.98 -2.69 16.75
N SER A 8 27.60 -2.96 17.99
CA SER A 8 26.88 -4.17 18.43
C SER A 8 25.36 -3.95 18.52
N GLY A 9 24.61 -5.06 18.61
CA GLY A 9 23.18 -5.06 18.92
C GLY A 9 22.32 -4.16 18.03
N TRP A 10 21.37 -3.45 18.66
CA TRP A 10 20.39 -2.58 18.00
C TRP A 10 21.04 -1.47 17.16
N ARG A 11 22.22 -0.97 17.56
CA ARG A 11 22.93 0.15 16.90
C ARG A 11 23.34 -0.21 15.46
N LYS A 12 23.71 -1.47 15.22
CA LYS A 12 24.10 -1.97 13.89
C LYS A 12 22.90 -1.96 12.93
N THR A 13 21.74 -2.42 13.41
CA THR A 13 20.47 -2.37 12.67
C THR A 13 20.05 -0.92 12.39
N ALA A 14 20.13 -0.04 13.40
CA ALA A 14 19.84 1.38 13.26
C ALA A 14 20.72 2.06 12.20
N PHE A 15 22.02 1.74 12.15
CA PHE A 15 22.94 2.24 11.14
C PHE A 15 22.52 1.82 9.72
N TYR A 16 22.29 0.52 9.49
CA TYR A 16 21.85 0.03 8.17
C TYR A 16 20.51 0.64 7.73
N LEU A 17 19.54 0.75 8.64
CA LEU A 17 18.24 1.37 8.34
C LEU A 17 18.34 2.87 8.04
N THR A 18 19.25 3.59 8.70
CA THR A 18 19.55 5.00 8.39
C THR A 18 20.19 5.15 7.01
N PHE A 19 21.15 4.28 6.69
CA PHE A 19 21.85 4.29 5.39
C PHE A 19 20.91 3.93 4.22
N LEU A 20 20.03 2.93 4.40
CA LEU A 20 19.02 2.56 3.41
C LEU A 20 18.01 3.69 3.19
N ALA A 21 17.55 4.33 4.27
CA ALA A 21 16.66 5.50 4.17
C ALA A 21 17.33 6.67 3.43
N LEU A 22 18.63 6.90 3.64
CA LEU A 22 19.40 7.93 2.95
C LEU A 22 19.50 7.65 1.44
N ILE A 23 19.84 6.41 1.04
CA ILE A 23 19.86 6.00 -0.38
C ILE A 23 18.49 6.21 -1.03
N LEU A 24 17.41 5.76 -0.39
CA LEU A 24 16.05 5.96 -0.88
C LEU A 24 15.70 7.44 -1.00
N THR A 25 16.08 8.27 -0.04
CA THR A 25 15.80 9.71 -0.06
C THR A 25 16.56 10.40 -1.19
N ILE A 26 17.82 10.03 -1.43
CA ILE A 26 18.59 10.52 -2.59
C ILE A 26 17.90 10.11 -3.89
N PHE A 27 17.48 8.85 -4.03
CA PHE A 27 16.77 8.36 -5.22
C PHE A 27 15.45 9.09 -5.49
N LEU A 28 14.62 9.31 -4.47
CA LEU A 28 13.35 10.03 -4.63
C LEU A 28 13.55 11.51 -4.94
N VAL A 29 14.57 12.14 -4.35
CA VAL A 29 14.94 13.53 -4.65
C VAL A 29 15.51 13.66 -6.07
N THR A 30 16.35 12.73 -6.55
CA THR A 30 16.83 12.75 -7.94
C THR A 30 15.69 12.47 -8.91
N ALA A 31 14.75 11.57 -8.61
CA ALA A 31 13.56 11.35 -9.41
C ALA A 31 12.70 12.62 -9.52
N LEU A 32 12.49 13.34 -8.41
CA LEU A 32 11.77 14.62 -8.41
C LEU A 32 12.50 15.70 -9.22
N ILE A 33 13.83 15.83 -9.08
CA ILE A 33 14.63 16.79 -9.88
C ILE A 33 14.55 16.47 -11.37
N MET A 34 14.63 15.19 -11.76
CA MET A 34 14.43 14.78 -13.14
C MET A 34 13.00 15.08 -13.61
N SER A 35 11.98 14.80 -12.79
CA SER A 35 10.57 15.09 -13.10
C SER A 35 10.30 16.56 -13.42
N LEU A 36 11.03 17.48 -12.80
CA LEU A 36 10.95 18.93 -13.05
C LEU A 36 11.77 19.39 -14.27
N HIS A 37 12.80 18.64 -14.68
CA HIS A 37 13.70 19.00 -15.78
C HIS A 37 13.43 18.29 -17.13
N VAL A 38 12.70 17.18 -17.13
CA VAL A 38 12.59 16.28 -18.32
C VAL A 38 11.71 16.81 -19.45
N VAL A 39 10.90 17.85 -19.24
CA VAL A 39 10.05 18.43 -20.30
C VAL A 39 10.78 19.54 -21.06
N ASN A 40 11.37 19.16 -22.20
CA ASN A 40 11.92 20.11 -23.18
C ASN A 40 10.85 21.13 -23.62
N GLY A 41 11.07 22.41 -23.31
CA GLY A 41 10.26 23.54 -23.81
C GLY A 41 9.07 23.96 -22.93
N GLY A 42 8.73 23.21 -21.88
CA GLY A 42 7.59 23.53 -21.00
C GLY A 42 7.77 22.98 -19.60
N GLY A 43 8.51 23.70 -18.75
CA GLY A 43 8.90 23.22 -17.42
C GLY A 43 7.71 22.75 -16.58
N ALA A 44 7.70 21.46 -16.24
CA ALA A 44 6.65 20.87 -15.43
C ALA A 44 6.64 21.54 -14.03
N SER A 45 5.52 22.18 -13.70
CA SER A 45 5.38 22.86 -12.40
C SER A 45 5.57 21.88 -11.24
N ILE A 46 6.08 22.39 -10.12
CA ILE A 46 6.13 21.65 -8.85
C ILE A 46 4.71 21.32 -8.31
N PHE A 47 3.69 21.98 -8.85
CA PHE A 47 2.26 21.69 -8.63
C PHE A 47 1.59 20.96 -9.80
N GLY A 48 2.35 20.59 -10.84
CA GLY A 48 1.86 19.92 -12.04
C GLY A 48 2.14 18.41 -12.07
N GLU A 49 1.90 17.81 -13.23
CA GLU A 49 2.14 16.40 -13.52
C GLU A 49 3.22 16.26 -14.61
N SER A 50 4.10 15.27 -14.50
CA SER A 50 5.16 14.99 -15.48
C SER A 50 5.00 13.58 -16.06
N ALA A 51 4.74 13.46 -17.36
CA ALA A 51 4.63 12.16 -18.02
C ALA A 51 6.00 11.45 -18.10
N ILE A 52 6.08 10.24 -17.55
CA ILE A 52 7.28 9.37 -17.57
C ILE A 52 7.29 8.51 -18.84
N LEU A 53 6.12 7.98 -19.20
CA LEU A 53 5.93 6.97 -20.23
C LEU A 53 4.63 7.24 -20.98
N ASN A 54 4.65 7.07 -22.30
CA ASN A 54 3.50 7.21 -23.19
C ASN A 54 3.53 6.05 -24.19
N ASP A 55 2.52 5.18 -24.15
CA ASP A 55 2.40 3.97 -24.96
C ASP A 55 0.96 3.43 -24.88
N SER A 56 0.68 2.37 -25.62
CA SER A 56 -0.50 1.49 -25.47
C SER A 56 -0.86 1.19 -24.01
N CYS A 57 -2.15 1.37 -23.69
CA CYS A 57 -2.71 1.28 -22.34
C CYS A 57 -2.39 -0.05 -21.63
N ASP A 58 -2.35 -1.16 -22.36
CA ASP A 58 -1.94 -2.47 -21.83
C ASP A 58 -0.52 -2.48 -21.24
N LYS A 59 0.43 -1.76 -21.85
CA LYS A 59 1.80 -1.63 -21.32
C LYS A 59 1.84 -0.64 -20.16
N ILE A 60 1.12 0.47 -20.26
CA ILE A 60 1.01 1.49 -19.20
C ILE A 60 0.46 0.86 -17.92
N SER A 61 -0.66 0.14 -18.00
CA SER A 61 -1.29 -0.50 -16.83
C SER A 61 -0.39 -1.60 -16.23
N ARG A 62 0.32 -2.37 -17.06
CA ARG A 62 1.36 -3.31 -16.56
C ARG A 62 2.53 -2.59 -15.88
N ALA A 63 3.01 -1.47 -16.40
CA ALA A 63 4.06 -0.68 -15.77
C ALA A 63 3.58 -0.09 -14.43
N ASN A 64 2.36 0.45 -14.40
CA ASN A 64 1.71 0.99 -13.23
C ASN A 64 1.61 -0.05 -12.10
N LEU A 65 1.15 -1.27 -12.43
CA LEU A 65 1.06 -2.41 -11.52
C LEU A 65 2.38 -2.71 -10.79
N TRP A 66 3.49 -2.78 -11.54
CA TRP A 66 4.83 -3.05 -10.98
C TRP A 66 5.38 -1.87 -10.18
N ILE A 67 5.10 -0.62 -10.60
CA ILE A 67 5.55 0.59 -9.90
C ILE A 67 4.80 0.75 -8.57
N HIS A 68 3.48 0.55 -8.52
CA HIS A 68 2.73 0.51 -7.27
C HIS A 68 3.18 -0.64 -6.35
N LEU A 69 3.54 -1.80 -6.88
CA LEU A 69 4.11 -2.88 -6.06
C LEU A 69 5.44 -2.46 -5.42
N ALA A 70 6.35 -1.85 -6.19
CA ALA A 70 7.61 -1.32 -5.67
C ALA A 70 7.40 -0.20 -4.62
N ILE A 71 6.50 0.75 -4.88
CA ILE A 71 6.10 1.82 -3.96
C ILE A 71 5.63 1.24 -2.62
N ASN A 72 4.77 0.21 -2.63
CA ASN A 72 4.24 -0.38 -1.41
C ASN A 72 5.29 -1.19 -0.62
N ILE A 73 6.20 -1.88 -1.31
CA ILE A 73 7.35 -2.56 -0.66
C ILE A 73 8.27 -1.53 0.01
N ILE A 74 8.63 -0.46 -0.71
CA ILE A 74 9.49 0.63 -0.22
C ILE A 74 8.84 1.34 0.97
N GLY A 75 7.58 1.75 0.84
CA GLY A 75 6.81 2.39 1.91
C GLY A 75 6.75 1.52 3.17
N THR A 76 6.44 0.23 3.02
CA THR A 76 6.40 -0.71 4.16
C THR A 76 7.77 -0.89 4.81
N GLY A 77 8.87 -0.83 4.04
CA GLY A 77 10.23 -0.77 4.57
C GLY A 77 10.50 0.50 5.38
N VAL A 78 10.06 1.67 4.91
CA VAL A 78 10.18 2.96 5.61
C VAL A 78 9.33 2.99 6.90
N LEU A 79 8.13 2.40 6.87
CA LEU A 79 7.27 2.24 8.04
C LEU A 79 7.88 1.27 9.07
N GLY A 80 8.42 0.13 8.62
CA GLY A 80 9.13 -0.83 9.47
C GLY A 80 10.37 -0.23 10.12
N SER A 81 11.15 0.55 9.36
CA SER A 81 12.27 1.35 9.87
C SER A 81 11.82 2.36 10.93
N SER A 82 10.77 3.13 10.63
CA SER A 82 10.18 4.10 11.58
C SER A 82 9.70 3.43 12.86
N ASN A 83 9.08 2.26 12.77
CA ASN A 83 8.64 1.45 13.92
C ASN A 83 9.83 0.98 14.78
N PHE A 84 10.90 0.47 14.15
CA PHE A 84 12.12 0.09 14.87
C PHE A 84 12.74 1.28 15.64
N PHE A 85 12.85 2.46 15.02
CA PHE A 85 13.34 3.66 15.72
C PHE A 85 12.39 4.13 16.83
N MET A 86 11.08 4.00 16.63
CA MET A 86 10.09 4.27 17.68
C MET A 86 10.21 3.30 18.87
N GLN A 87 10.52 2.02 18.63
CA GLN A 87 10.83 1.06 19.71
C GLN A 87 12.12 1.45 20.46
N VAL A 88 13.19 1.84 19.75
CA VAL A 88 14.44 2.36 20.35
C VAL A 88 14.20 3.63 21.19
N LEU A 89 13.20 4.44 20.86
CA LEU A 89 12.82 5.61 21.67
C LEU A 89 12.01 5.24 22.92
N VAL A 90 11.16 4.22 22.85
CA VAL A 90 10.21 3.80 23.91
C VAL A 90 10.78 2.76 24.89
N ALA A 91 11.82 2.03 24.50
CA ALA A 91 12.51 1.07 25.35
C ALA A 91 13.13 1.76 26.59
N PRO A 92 12.80 1.33 27.83
CA PRO A 92 13.37 1.90 29.05
C PRO A 92 14.83 1.49 29.24
N THR A 93 15.61 2.25 29.99
CA THR A 93 16.93 1.81 30.47
C THR A 93 16.79 1.06 31.81
N ARG A 94 17.89 0.46 32.31
CA ARG A 94 17.90 -0.16 33.65
C ARG A 94 17.55 0.86 34.75
N GLN A 95 18.03 2.09 34.67
CA GLN A 95 17.68 3.14 35.65
C GLN A 95 16.18 3.52 35.61
N ASP A 96 15.54 3.51 34.44
CA ASP A 96 14.09 3.74 34.32
C ASP A 96 13.28 2.60 34.96
N VAL A 97 13.75 1.34 34.85
CA VAL A 97 13.16 0.19 35.57
C VAL A 97 13.34 0.37 37.09
N ASP A 98 14.56 0.64 37.55
CA ASP A 98 14.89 0.82 38.97
C ASP A 98 14.01 1.94 39.59
N ARG A 99 13.86 3.08 38.88
CA ARG A 99 13.01 4.23 39.28
C ARG A 99 11.51 3.89 39.29
N ALA A 100 11.05 3.01 38.41
CA ALA A 100 9.67 2.53 38.44
C ALA A 100 9.41 1.58 39.62
N HIS A 101 10.38 0.71 39.92
CA HIS A 101 10.27 -0.32 40.96
C HIS A 101 10.31 0.26 42.38
N THR A 102 11.19 1.23 42.66
CA THR A 102 11.16 2.02 43.91
C THR A 102 9.80 2.68 44.13
N SER A 103 9.20 3.22 43.06
CA SER A 103 7.86 3.82 43.04
C SER A 103 6.72 2.79 43.13
N LYS A 104 7.02 1.51 43.40
CA LYS A 104 6.13 0.34 43.39
C LYS A 104 5.39 0.07 42.07
N ARG A 105 5.69 0.82 41.00
CA ARG A 105 5.18 0.65 39.63
C ARG A 105 6.05 -0.35 38.83
N TRP A 106 5.74 -0.54 37.56
CA TRP A 106 6.53 -1.32 36.60
C TRP A 106 6.50 -0.61 35.23
N VAL A 107 7.44 -0.97 34.35
CA VAL A 107 7.47 -0.57 32.93
C VAL A 107 7.28 -1.80 32.04
N GLU A 108 6.91 -1.59 30.78
CA GLU A 108 6.70 -2.67 29.82
C GLU A 108 7.88 -2.72 28.84
N ILE A 109 8.67 -3.79 28.91
CA ILE A 109 9.87 -4.00 28.09
C ILE A 109 9.49 -4.85 26.86
N GLY A 110 10.24 -4.77 25.76
CA GLY A 110 10.07 -5.67 24.61
C GLY A 110 8.73 -5.60 23.88
N ILE A 111 7.90 -4.58 24.14
CA ILE A 111 6.66 -4.26 23.43
C ILE A 111 6.52 -2.75 23.24
N HIS A 112 5.73 -2.32 22.25
CA HIS A 112 5.60 -0.92 21.85
C HIS A 112 4.62 -0.15 22.76
N SER A 113 4.99 0.06 24.03
CA SER A 113 4.06 0.56 25.05
C SER A 113 4.07 2.07 25.25
N ILE A 114 2.91 2.69 25.03
CA ILE A 114 2.63 4.10 25.35
C ILE A 114 2.65 4.32 26.89
N HIS A 115 2.47 3.28 27.72
CA HIS A 115 2.57 3.39 29.17
C HIS A 115 3.95 3.91 29.63
N ASN A 116 5.02 3.53 28.91
CA ASN A 116 6.39 3.96 29.21
C ASN A 116 6.61 5.47 29.06
N PHE A 117 5.73 6.21 28.36
CA PHE A 117 5.84 7.66 28.17
C PHE A 117 5.84 8.44 29.50
N ARG A 118 5.35 7.82 30.59
CA ARG A 118 5.34 8.36 31.96
C ARG A 118 6.67 8.22 32.71
N PHE A 119 7.63 7.46 32.15
CA PHE A 119 8.90 7.10 32.79
C PHE A 119 10.13 7.56 31.98
N ILE A 120 10.01 7.60 30.65
CA ILE A 120 11.04 8.12 29.72
C ILE A 120 11.00 9.65 29.58
N SER A 121 12.00 10.26 28.92
CA SER A 121 12.08 11.71 28.77
C SER A 121 11.10 12.27 27.73
N LYS A 122 10.64 13.52 27.94
CA LYS A 122 9.81 14.27 26.99
C LYS A 122 10.44 14.37 25.58
N ARG A 123 11.77 14.37 25.48
CA ARG A 123 12.50 14.39 24.19
C ARG A 123 12.28 13.10 23.39
N GLN A 124 12.29 11.94 24.04
CA GLN A 124 12.00 10.66 23.37
C GLN A 124 10.56 10.59 22.88
N VAL A 125 9.60 11.05 23.70
CA VAL A 125 8.17 11.13 23.32
C VAL A 125 7.94 12.06 22.12
N PHE A 126 8.63 13.21 22.08
CA PHE A 126 8.55 14.14 20.93
C PHE A 126 9.10 13.51 19.63
N LEU A 127 10.28 12.88 19.68
CA LEU A 127 10.85 12.17 18.52
C LEU A 127 9.94 11.03 18.03
N TRP A 128 9.35 10.28 18.96
CA TRP A 128 8.39 9.21 18.66
C TRP A 128 7.13 9.74 17.98
N ALA A 129 6.61 10.88 18.44
CA ALA A 129 5.46 11.54 17.83
C ALA A 129 5.79 12.02 16.40
N LEU A 130 6.98 12.57 16.16
CA LEU A 130 7.37 13.02 14.82
C LEU A 130 7.63 11.84 13.86
N PHE A 131 8.17 10.71 14.34
CA PHE A 131 8.20 9.47 13.57
C PHE A 131 6.79 8.95 13.22
N SER A 132 5.84 9.03 14.16
CA SER A 132 4.45 8.61 13.94
C SER A 132 3.77 9.49 12.87
N LEU A 133 3.79 10.81 13.07
CA LEU A 133 3.14 11.79 12.19
C LEU A 133 3.72 11.79 10.77
N THR A 134 5.03 11.57 10.61
CA THR A 134 5.65 11.43 9.27
C THR A 134 5.41 10.08 8.59
N SER A 135 4.85 9.09 9.28
CA SER A 135 4.61 7.75 8.71
C SER A 135 3.25 7.62 8.03
N ILE A 136 2.20 8.21 8.61
CA ILE A 136 0.82 8.02 8.17
C ILE A 136 0.56 8.59 6.77
N PRO A 137 0.92 9.86 6.44
CA PRO A 137 0.61 10.42 5.13
C PRO A 137 1.54 9.93 4.03
N LEU A 138 2.74 9.43 4.37
CA LEU A 138 3.75 9.01 3.40
C LEU A 138 3.22 7.91 2.48
N HIS A 139 2.55 6.89 3.01
CA HIS A 139 1.99 5.80 2.19
C HIS A 139 0.90 6.26 1.23
N LEU A 140 0.06 7.21 1.65
CA LEU A 140 -1.01 7.77 0.83
C LEU A 140 -0.44 8.67 -0.28
N ALA A 141 0.44 9.60 0.08
CA ALA A 141 1.09 10.49 -0.87
C ALA A 141 2.00 9.74 -1.85
N PHE A 142 2.68 8.67 -1.43
CA PHE A 142 3.59 7.91 -2.29
C PHE A 142 2.83 7.03 -3.29
N ASN A 143 1.72 6.38 -2.88
CA ASN A 143 0.84 5.73 -3.85
C ASN A 143 0.22 6.74 -4.82
N GLY A 144 -0.29 7.88 -4.34
CA GLY A 144 -0.84 8.92 -5.21
C GLY A 144 0.21 9.66 -6.06
N SER A 145 1.52 9.48 -5.82
CA SER A 145 2.57 10.18 -6.56
C SER A 145 2.77 9.68 -8.00
N VAL A 146 2.20 8.52 -8.33
CA VAL A 146 2.15 7.97 -9.69
C VAL A 146 0.69 7.83 -10.10
N ILE A 147 0.34 8.29 -11.31
CA ILE A 147 -1.03 8.30 -11.83
C ILE A 147 -1.04 7.68 -13.23
N GLU A 148 -2.00 6.79 -13.47
CA GLU A 148 -2.33 6.25 -14.79
C GLU A 148 -3.40 7.13 -15.46
N SER A 149 -3.03 7.73 -16.59
CA SER A 149 -3.98 8.36 -17.51
C SER A 149 -4.49 7.33 -18.51
N LYS A 150 -5.80 7.13 -18.52
CA LYS A 150 -6.50 6.42 -19.60
C LYS A 150 -6.80 7.42 -20.71
N ALA A 151 -6.63 7.01 -21.96
CA ALA A 151 -7.00 7.82 -23.11
C ALA A 151 -8.44 7.48 -23.57
N THR A 152 -9.07 8.40 -24.29
CA THR A 152 -10.16 8.09 -25.22
C THR A 152 -10.10 9.04 -26.41
N ASN A 153 -10.22 8.50 -27.61
CA ASN A 153 -10.17 9.31 -28.82
C ASN A 153 -11.54 9.94 -29.08
N GLY A 154 -11.59 11.25 -29.35
CA GLY A 154 -12.62 11.80 -30.22
C GLY A 154 -12.43 11.27 -31.65
N PHE A 155 -13.46 11.35 -32.48
CA PHE A 155 -13.39 10.92 -33.88
C PHE A 155 -14.02 11.93 -34.84
N LEU A 156 -13.58 11.87 -36.09
CA LEU A 156 -14.23 12.51 -37.22
C LEU A 156 -15.08 11.45 -37.92
N ALA A 157 -16.36 11.72 -38.12
CA ALA A 157 -17.20 10.90 -38.99
C ALA A 157 -17.40 11.63 -40.32
N ILE A 158 -16.98 11.00 -41.42
CA ILE A 158 -17.21 11.52 -42.76
C ILE A 158 -18.16 10.62 -43.53
N MET A 159 -18.94 11.25 -44.40
CA MET A 159 -19.93 10.63 -45.26
C MET A 159 -19.51 10.81 -46.71
N VAL A 160 -19.37 9.72 -47.45
CA VAL A 160 -18.72 9.72 -48.77
C VAL A 160 -19.44 8.81 -49.77
N SER A 161 -19.27 9.10 -51.06
CA SER A 161 -19.61 8.15 -52.12
C SER A 161 -18.59 7.01 -52.16
N GLU A 162 -18.97 5.84 -52.68
CA GLU A 162 -18.05 4.71 -52.92
C GLU A 162 -16.79 5.13 -53.69
N THR A 163 -16.93 5.95 -54.73
CA THR A 163 -15.81 6.47 -55.53
C THR A 163 -14.81 7.35 -54.76
N PHE A 164 -15.10 7.77 -53.52
CA PHE A 164 -14.12 8.44 -52.66
C PHE A 164 -12.96 7.50 -52.32
N LEU A 165 -13.27 6.21 -52.13
CA LEU A 165 -12.31 5.14 -51.87
C LEU A 165 -11.37 4.96 -53.07
N ASP A 166 -11.92 4.98 -54.29
CA ASP A 166 -11.18 4.93 -55.57
C ASP A 166 -10.40 6.22 -55.90
N GLY A 167 -10.28 7.15 -54.95
CA GLY A 167 -9.48 8.34 -55.11
C GLY A 167 -10.18 9.55 -55.73
N ALA A 168 -11.49 9.52 -56.01
CA ALA A 168 -12.21 10.65 -56.62
C ALA A 168 -12.06 11.97 -55.83
N ARG A 169 -12.01 13.11 -56.53
CA ARG A 169 -11.81 14.44 -55.94
C ARG A 169 -12.90 14.75 -54.89
N PHE A 170 -12.46 15.32 -53.77
CA PHE A 170 -13.34 15.98 -52.81
C PHE A 170 -12.89 17.43 -52.59
N THR A 171 -13.82 18.28 -52.16
CA THR A 171 -13.56 19.66 -51.73
C THR A 171 -14.26 19.94 -50.40
N LEU A 172 -13.79 20.96 -49.69
CA LEU A 172 -14.51 21.54 -48.55
C LEU A 172 -14.99 22.95 -48.96
N PRO A 173 -16.21 23.36 -48.58
CA PRO A 173 -17.16 22.63 -47.74
C PRO A 173 -17.81 21.45 -48.46
N SER A 174 -18.21 20.42 -47.71
CA SER A 174 -18.91 19.24 -48.23
C SER A 174 -20.25 19.59 -48.90
N VAL A 175 -20.76 18.70 -49.76
CA VAL A 175 -21.95 18.94 -50.61
C VAL A 175 -23.15 19.49 -49.83
N THR A 176 -23.37 19.04 -48.58
CA THR A 176 -24.51 19.47 -47.75
C THR A 176 -24.29 20.74 -46.93
N ALA A 177 -23.07 21.29 -46.85
CA ALA A 177 -22.70 22.37 -45.92
C ALA A 177 -23.02 23.79 -46.43
N THR A 178 -23.43 24.68 -45.51
CA THR A 178 -23.94 26.03 -45.77
C THR A 178 -22.94 27.17 -45.48
N SER A 179 -23.18 28.34 -46.08
CA SER A 179 -22.30 29.53 -46.10
C SER A 179 -21.71 30.01 -44.76
N ASN A 180 -22.42 29.87 -43.64
CA ASN A 180 -22.02 30.50 -42.37
C ASN A 180 -20.82 29.85 -41.64
N TYR A 181 -20.27 28.75 -42.17
CA TYR A 181 -19.14 28.01 -41.58
C TYR A 181 -17.77 28.37 -42.18
N THR A 182 -17.67 29.56 -42.80
CA THR A 182 -16.53 30.02 -43.61
C THR A 182 -15.16 29.99 -42.92
N TYR A 183 -15.09 30.21 -41.60
CA TYR A 183 -13.81 30.29 -40.88
C TYR A 183 -13.13 28.93 -40.63
N ALA A 184 -13.86 27.82 -40.73
CA ALA A 184 -13.35 26.50 -40.30
C ALA A 184 -12.75 25.63 -41.42
N LEU A 185 -12.82 26.05 -42.68
CA LEU A 185 -12.77 25.13 -43.84
C LEU A 185 -11.79 25.52 -44.97
N ASN A 186 -10.79 26.37 -44.68
CA ASN A 186 -9.73 26.66 -45.66
C ASN A 186 -8.81 25.44 -45.92
N SER A 187 -7.93 25.54 -46.93
CA SER A 187 -7.02 24.44 -47.32
C SER A 187 -6.04 24.01 -46.22
N GLU A 188 -5.75 24.84 -45.24
CA GLU A 188 -4.84 24.52 -44.13
C GLU A 188 -5.54 24.17 -42.82
N SER A 189 -6.87 24.17 -42.81
CA SER A 189 -7.68 23.88 -41.64
C SER A 189 -7.43 22.46 -41.11
N ALA A 190 -7.50 22.30 -39.79
CA ALA A 190 -7.33 21.00 -39.12
C ALA A 190 -8.33 19.93 -39.64
N PRO A 191 -9.62 20.25 -39.91
CA PRO A 191 -10.52 19.33 -40.60
C PRO A 191 -10.03 18.90 -41.99
N ASN A 192 -9.60 19.83 -42.86
CA ASN A 192 -9.10 19.46 -44.19
C ASN A 192 -7.84 18.58 -44.12
N LYS A 193 -6.90 18.90 -43.23
CA LYS A 193 -5.69 18.10 -42.98
C LYS A 193 -6.07 16.68 -42.52
N THR A 194 -7.04 16.56 -41.62
CA THR A 194 -7.51 15.27 -41.08
C THR A 194 -8.23 14.43 -42.14
N ILE A 195 -9.15 15.02 -42.93
CA ILE A 195 -9.86 14.30 -44.01
C ILE A 195 -8.89 13.85 -45.12
N ARG A 196 -7.83 14.63 -45.41
CA ARG A 196 -6.76 14.21 -46.31
C ARG A 196 -5.94 13.07 -45.74
N SER A 197 -5.64 13.09 -44.43
CA SER A 197 -4.97 11.97 -43.75
C SER A 197 -5.80 10.69 -43.81
N ILE A 198 -7.11 10.78 -43.55
CA ILE A 198 -8.07 9.66 -43.66
C ILE A 198 -8.07 9.11 -45.09
N LYS A 199 -8.28 9.96 -46.10
CA LYS A 199 -8.34 9.50 -47.49
C LYS A 199 -7.03 8.83 -47.94
N ASN A 200 -5.89 9.34 -47.49
CA ASN A 200 -4.58 8.76 -47.80
C ASN A 200 -4.31 7.44 -47.06
N SER A 201 -4.96 7.16 -45.93
CA SER A 201 -4.78 5.90 -45.18
C SER A 201 -5.75 4.79 -45.56
N LEU A 202 -6.84 5.08 -46.29
CA LEU A 202 -7.87 4.11 -46.71
C LEU A 202 -7.36 2.91 -47.52
N GLY A 203 -6.22 3.05 -48.22
CA GLY A 203 -5.56 1.94 -48.93
C GLY A 203 -4.67 1.05 -48.06
N GLY A 204 -4.58 1.32 -46.75
CA GLY A 204 -3.76 0.57 -45.80
C GLY A 204 -4.55 -0.41 -44.93
N GLN A 205 -3.83 -1.26 -44.18
CA GLN A 205 -4.41 -2.29 -43.31
C GLN A 205 -5.08 -1.75 -42.01
N ALA A 206 -5.21 -0.43 -41.85
CA ALA A 206 -5.67 0.22 -40.63
C ALA A 206 -7.20 0.45 -40.57
N TRP A 207 -7.98 -0.19 -41.45
CA TRP A 207 -9.42 0.02 -41.59
C TRP A 207 -10.18 -1.31 -41.58
N GLU A 208 -11.11 -1.48 -40.63
CA GLU A 208 -12.07 -2.58 -40.62
C GLU A 208 -13.36 -2.16 -41.35
N ARG A 209 -13.96 -3.06 -42.14
CA ARG A 209 -15.32 -2.86 -42.69
C ARG A 209 -16.35 -3.36 -41.69
N LEU A 210 -17.31 -2.51 -41.36
CA LEU A 210 -18.42 -2.80 -40.46
C LEU A 210 -19.75 -2.62 -41.17
N GLU A 211 -20.68 -3.54 -40.91
CA GLU A 211 -22.08 -3.35 -41.24
C GLU A 211 -22.70 -2.25 -40.37
N PHE A 212 -23.74 -1.59 -40.89
CA PHE A 212 -24.27 -0.35 -40.33
C PHE A 212 -24.62 -0.42 -38.83
N GLN A 213 -25.21 -1.53 -38.34
CA GLN A 213 -25.54 -1.66 -36.91
C GLN A 213 -24.32 -1.83 -36.00
N ASP A 214 -23.26 -2.50 -36.44
CA ASP A 214 -22.05 -2.68 -35.61
C ASP A 214 -21.15 -1.43 -35.62
N CYS A 215 -21.22 -0.65 -36.70
CA CYS A 215 -20.74 0.73 -36.71
C CYS A 215 -21.51 1.58 -35.68
N THR A 216 -22.84 1.53 -35.73
CA THR A 216 -23.75 2.26 -34.83
C THR A 216 -23.51 1.93 -33.36
N ARG A 217 -23.35 0.64 -33.00
CA ARG A 217 -23.04 0.22 -31.62
C ARG A 217 -21.71 0.80 -31.13
N ARG A 218 -20.62 0.61 -31.91
CA ARG A 218 -19.24 1.00 -31.56
C ARG A 218 -19.07 2.51 -31.34
N TYR A 219 -19.80 3.34 -32.09
CA TYR A 219 -19.63 4.80 -32.05
C TYR A 219 -20.63 5.55 -31.16
N ASN A 220 -21.76 4.93 -30.77
CA ASN A 220 -22.76 5.55 -29.89
C ASN A 220 -22.68 5.12 -28.42
N ASP A 221 -22.11 3.95 -28.12
CA ASP A 221 -21.82 3.57 -26.73
C ASP A 221 -20.81 4.57 -26.15
N LEU A 222 -21.24 5.44 -25.23
CA LEU A 222 -20.41 6.47 -24.58
C LEU A 222 -19.76 5.98 -23.28
N ASP A 223 -20.24 4.88 -22.70
CA ASP A 223 -19.71 4.33 -21.44
C ASP A 223 -18.38 3.58 -21.65
N VAL A 224 -18.13 3.08 -22.87
CA VAL A 224 -16.87 2.44 -23.27
C VAL A 224 -15.84 3.47 -23.75
N LEU A 225 -14.60 3.39 -23.25
CA LEU A 225 -13.50 4.25 -23.75
C LEU A 225 -13.09 3.87 -25.18
N MET A 226 -12.94 4.87 -26.06
CA MET A 226 -12.53 4.66 -27.44
C MET A 226 -11.00 4.49 -27.55
N LEU A 227 -10.52 3.31 -27.15
CA LEU A 227 -9.10 2.98 -26.97
C LEU A 227 -8.39 2.40 -28.21
N ASN A 228 -9.12 1.67 -29.06
CA ASN A 228 -8.55 0.91 -30.18
C ASN A 228 -9.05 1.37 -31.56
N HIS A 229 -9.84 2.44 -31.62
CA HIS A 229 -10.38 3.00 -32.84
C HIS A 229 -10.34 4.53 -32.81
N ARG A 230 -10.49 5.19 -33.97
CA ARG A 230 -10.81 6.63 -34.05
C ARG A 230 -11.79 6.92 -35.19
N HIS A 231 -11.34 7.53 -36.29
CA HIS A 231 -12.17 8.06 -37.37
C HIS A 231 -13.05 7.00 -38.05
N VAL A 232 -14.15 7.44 -38.64
CA VAL A 232 -15.11 6.57 -39.33
C VAL A 232 -15.54 7.16 -40.68
N VAL A 233 -15.58 6.31 -41.71
CA VAL A 233 -15.97 6.65 -43.08
C VAL A 233 -17.25 5.89 -43.41
N MET A 234 -18.38 6.61 -43.44
CA MET A 234 -19.68 6.07 -43.83
C MET A 234 -19.83 6.14 -45.35
N VAL A 235 -19.95 4.98 -45.99
CA VAL A 235 -20.13 4.87 -47.44
C VAL A 235 -21.62 4.87 -47.76
N MET A 236 -22.00 5.72 -48.71
CA MET A 236 -23.40 6.08 -48.94
C MET A 236 -23.85 5.90 -50.39
N SER A 237 -25.09 5.42 -50.53
CA SER A 237 -25.90 5.45 -51.73
C SER A 237 -27.07 6.44 -51.58
N ASN A 238 -27.80 6.67 -52.66
CA ASN A 238 -29.11 7.32 -52.64
C ASN A 238 -30.16 6.41 -53.26
N GLN A 239 -31.43 6.60 -52.89
CA GLN A 239 -32.53 5.72 -53.29
C GLN A 239 -32.74 5.62 -54.82
N ASN A 240 -32.23 6.59 -55.58
CA ASN A 240 -32.33 6.65 -57.04
C ASN A 240 -31.07 6.18 -57.77
N ASN A 241 -30.05 5.66 -57.08
CA ASN A 241 -28.76 5.23 -57.64
C ASN A 241 -28.10 6.24 -58.60
N THR A 242 -28.20 7.54 -58.29
CA THR A 242 -27.56 8.59 -59.11
C THR A 242 -26.04 8.55 -58.89
N PRO A 243 -25.22 8.50 -59.96
CA PRO A 243 -23.77 8.47 -59.83
C PRO A 243 -23.20 9.60 -58.98
N SER A 244 -22.10 9.33 -58.26
CA SER A 244 -21.37 10.33 -57.47
C SER A 244 -20.85 11.52 -58.29
N SER A 245 -20.68 11.34 -59.60
CA SER A 245 -20.39 12.42 -60.55
C SER A 245 -21.52 13.47 -60.65
N GLN A 246 -22.73 13.17 -60.18
CA GLN A 246 -23.85 14.11 -60.10
C GLN A 246 -23.95 14.81 -58.72
N TRP A 247 -23.09 14.48 -57.75
CA TRP A 247 -23.06 15.08 -56.42
C TRP A 247 -22.36 16.46 -56.46
N THR A 248 -22.94 17.37 -57.24
CA THR A 248 -22.56 18.79 -57.33
C THR A 248 -23.49 19.61 -56.43
N ARG A 249 -23.05 20.79 -55.95
CA ARG A 249 -23.94 21.68 -55.18
C ARG A 249 -25.16 22.10 -56.00
N SER A 250 -24.93 22.38 -57.28
CA SER A 250 -25.98 22.76 -58.25
C SER A 250 -27.05 21.70 -58.44
N ASN A 251 -26.75 20.41 -58.25
CA ASN A 251 -27.70 19.30 -58.36
C ASN A 251 -28.35 18.93 -57.03
N VAL A 252 -27.63 19.03 -55.92
CA VAL A 252 -28.11 18.58 -54.61
C VAL A 252 -28.92 19.64 -53.87
N VAL A 253 -28.49 20.90 -53.90
CA VAL A 253 -29.06 22.01 -53.12
C VAL A 253 -30.02 22.87 -53.96
N LYS A 254 -31.03 23.45 -53.31
CA LYS A 254 -31.96 24.45 -53.88
C LYS A 254 -31.49 25.86 -53.53
N GLY A 255 -31.20 26.67 -54.56
CA GLY A 255 -30.87 28.09 -54.42
C GLY A 255 -29.37 28.42 -54.54
N VAL A 256 -29.02 29.68 -54.26
CA VAL A 256 -27.66 30.22 -54.38
C VAL A 256 -27.01 30.30 -53.00
N ASP A 257 -26.29 29.25 -52.62
CA ASP A 257 -25.59 29.06 -51.34
C ASP A 257 -24.24 29.81 -51.23
N GLY A 258 -23.96 30.77 -52.11
CA GLY A 258 -22.81 31.68 -52.03
C GLY A 258 -21.43 31.14 -52.41
N TRP A 259 -21.28 29.83 -52.64
CA TRP A 259 -20.01 29.21 -53.05
C TRP A 259 -19.78 29.21 -54.56
N ASP A 260 -18.51 29.21 -54.99
CA ASP A 260 -18.06 29.17 -56.39
C ASP A 260 -17.98 27.74 -56.96
N ASP A 261 -17.61 26.74 -56.15
CA ASP A 261 -17.41 25.32 -56.55
C ASP A 261 -18.77 24.60 -56.72
N ARG A 262 -19.62 25.13 -57.62
CA ARG A 262 -21.02 24.71 -57.81
C ARG A 262 -21.19 23.43 -58.61
N GLU A 263 -20.48 23.36 -59.73
CA GLU A 263 -20.64 22.35 -60.78
C GLU A 263 -19.58 21.23 -60.70
N ALA A 264 -18.58 21.36 -59.83
CA ALA A 264 -17.62 20.30 -59.58
C ALA A 264 -18.27 19.15 -58.79
N PRO A 265 -18.11 17.89 -59.21
CA PRO A 265 -18.52 16.75 -58.39
C PRO A 265 -17.66 16.65 -57.14
N ASN A 266 -18.29 16.46 -55.98
CA ASN A 266 -17.59 16.34 -54.70
C ASN A 266 -18.01 15.03 -54.02
N SER A 267 -17.07 14.10 -53.88
CA SER A 267 -17.29 12.79 -53.26
C SER A 267 -17.47 12.82 -51.73
N LEU A 268 -17.28 13.99 -51.09
CA LEU A 268 -17.54 14.21 -49.67
C LEU A 268 -18.93 14.83 -49.45
N TRP A 269 -19.86 14.01 -48.96
CA TRP A 269 -21.24 14.39 -48.68
C TRP A 269 -21.35 15.25 -47.41
N SER A 270 -20.78 14.79 -46.30
CA SER A 270 -20.78 15.47 -44.99
C SER A 270 -19.54 15.13 -44.18
N ALA A 271 -19.22 15.95 -43.19
CA ALA A 271 -18.20 15.70 -42.17
C ALA A 271 -18.65 16.28 -40.82
N GLY A 272 -18.56 15.50 -39.75
CA GLY A 272 -18.89 15.91 -38.38
C GLY A 272 -17.78 15.57 -37.40
N ARG A 273 -17.59 16.45 -36.41
CA ARG A 273 -16.63 16.30 -35.30
C ARG A 273 -17.37 15.71 -34.10
N TYR A 274 -16.82 14.65 -33.51
CA TYR A 274 -17.36 13.98 -32.33
C TYR A 274 -16.30 13.87 -31.26
N ASP A 275 -16.32 14.84 -30.36
CA ASP A 275 -15.65 14.72 -29.09
C ASP A 275 -16.36 13.68 -28.21
N ARG A 276 -15.62 13.02 -27.33
CA ARG A 276 -16.10 11.87 -26.54
C ARG A 276 -16.21 12.19 -25.04
N PHE A 277 -16.44 13.47 -24.71
CA PHE A 277 -16.68 13.95 -23.35
C PHE A 277 -17.97 13.35 -22.76
N ARG A 278 -18.09 13.38 -21.43
CA ARG A 278 -19.19 12.76 -20.68
C ARG A 278 -20.61 13.22 -21.07
N ASP A 279 -20.76 14.49 -21.43
CA ASP A 279 -22.05 15.08 -21.85
C ASP A 279 -22.21 15.17 -23.38
N SER A 280 -21.34 14.47 -24.14
CA SER A 280 -21.41 14.45 -25.62
C SER A 280 -22.65 13.72 -26.11
N ARG A 281 -23.13 14.11 -27.30
CA ARG A 281 -24.15 13.35 -28.02
C ARG A 281 -23.47 12.26 -28.86
N GLY A 282 -24.11 11.09 -28.93
CA GLY A 282 -23.67 10.02 -29.84
C GLY A 282 -23.67 10.46 -31.30
N LEU A 283 -22.94 9.71 -32.13
CA LEU A 283 -22.87 9.87 -33.59
C LEU A 283 -24.24 9.86 -34.27
N ILE A 284 -25.20 9.14 -33.68
CA ILE A 284 -26.53 8.91 -34.22
C ILE A 284 -27.54 9.25 -33.14
N THR A 285 -28.43 10.20 -33.45
CA THR A 285 -29.51 10.63 -32.56
C THR A 285 -30.85 10.45 -33.25
N ASN A 286 -31.82 9.86 -32.54
CA ASN A 286 -33.16 9.63 -33.08
C ASN A 286 -33.87 10.97 -33.35
N SER A 287 -33.93 11.37 -34.61
CA SER A 287 -34.41 12.68 -35.06
C SER A 287 -35.68 12.54 -35.88
N THR A 288 -36.80 12.27 -35.20
CA THR A 288 -38.12 12.34 -35.82
C THR A 288 -38.48 13.80 -36.15
N ASN A 289 -38.53 14.09 -37.45
CA ASN A 289 -38.92 15.36 -38.10
C ASN A 289 -37.82 16.44 -38.24
N ASN A 290 -37.63 16.90 -39.49
CA ASN A 290 -36.89 18.08 -39.92
C ASN A 290 -35.39 18.16 -39.57
N ASN A 291 -34.55 17.55 -40.42
CA ASN A 291 -33.09 17.73 -40.42
C ASN A 291 -32.69 19.20 -40.71
N THR A 292 -32.55 20.00 -39.65
CA THR A 292 -32.07 21.40 -39.71
C THR A 292 -30.93 21.69 -38.73
N VAL A 293 -29.89 20.87 -38.74
CA VAL A 293 -28.54 21.27 -38.29
C VAL A 293 -27.52 21.04 -39.41
N PRO A 294 -27.37 21.98 -40.36
CA PRO A 294 -26.24 21.96 -41.29
C PRO A 294 -24.97 22.34 -40.51
N GLY A 295 -24.02 21.42 -40.38
CA GLY A 295 -22.70 21.71 -39.80
C GLY A 295 -22.63 21.60 -38.27
N TYR A 296 -22.58 20.36 -37.76
CA TYR A 296 -21.57 19.91 -36.75
C TYR A 296 -21.76 18.43 -36.46
N TYR A 297 -23.03 18.01 -36.33
CA TYR A 297 -23.46 16.64 -36.08
C TYR A 297 -24.26 16.10 -37.26
N VAL A 298 -24.21 14.78 -37.43
CA VAL A 298 -24.96 14.00 -38.41
C VAL A 298 -26.23 13.50 -37.72
N GLN A 299 -27.35 13.51 -38.43
CA GLN A 299 -28.60 12.92 -37.97
C GLN A 299 -29.03 11.89 -39.02
N LEU A 300 -29.19 10.64 -38.58
CA LEU A 300 -29.57 9.49 -39.41
C LEU A 300 -30.40 8.52 -38.56
N ASP A 301 -31.19 7.69 -39.21
CA ASP A 301 -32.01 6.66 -38.58
C ASP A 301 -31.13 5.55 -37.97
N PRO A 302 -31.21 5.27 -36.65
CA PRO A 302 -30.35 4.30 -35.97
C PRO A 302 -30.62 2.83 -36.33
N ASP A 303 -31.80 2.53 -36.87
CA ASP A 303 -32.20 1.16 -37.24
C ASP A 303 -31.96 0.91 -38.74
N THR A 304 -32.23 1.90 -39.60
CA THR A 304 -32.21 1.74 -41.08
C THR A 304 -31.02 2.38 -41.80
N GLY A 305 -30.29 3.30 -41.16
CA GLY A 305 -29.18 4.03 -41.78
C GLY A 305 -29.60 5.11 -42.79
N VAL A 306 -30.90 5.42 -42.87
CA VAL A 306 -31.48 6.40 -43.81
C VAL A 306 -31.37 7.83 -43.28
N ILE A 307 -31.24 8.78 -44.20
CA ILE A 307 -31.14 10.22 -43.93
C ILE A 307 -32.19 10.96 -44.76
N HIS A 308 -33.14 11.60 -44.08
CA HIS A 308 -34.19 12.41 -44.69
C HIS A 308 -33.79 13.89 -44.74
N MET A 309 -33.33 14.35 -45.90
CA MET A 309 -32.87 15.72 -46.10
C MET A 309 -34.04 16.70 -46.27
N ASN A 310 -33.89 17.90 -45.72
CA ASN A 310 -34.96 18.91 -45.70
C ASN A 310 -35.48 19.25 -47.11
N GLU A 311 -36.75 18.94 -47.36
CA GLU A 311 -37.39 19.09 -48.67
C GLU A 311 -37.31 20.51 -49.26
N THR A 312 -37.29 21.55 -48.42
CA THR A 312 -37.19 22.94 -48.87
C THR A 312 -35.80 23.29 -49.39
N LYS A 313 -34.75 22.59 -48.92
CA LYS A 313 -33.33 22.89 -49.21
C LYS A 313 -32.69 21.93 -50.21
N TYR A 314 -33.19 20.70 -50.36
CA TYR A 314 -32.56 19.68 -51.21
C TYR A 314 -33.49 19.22 -52.35
N LYS A 315 -32.92 18.86 -53.51
CA LYS A 315 -33.70 18.40 -54.68
C LYS A 315 -34.18 16.95 -54.49
N PRO A 316 -35.34 16.54 -55.07
CA PRO A 316 -35.96 15.23 -54.81
C PRO A 316 -35.05 14.00 -54.95
N ALA A 317 -34.15 13.97 -55.94
CA ALA A 317 -33.22 12.86 -56.13
C ALA A 317 -32.20 12.67 -54.98
N PHE A 318 -32.10 13.65 -54.08
CA PHE A 318 -31.16 13.71 -52.97
C PHE A 318 -31.86 13.92 -51.61
N GLN A 319 -33.19 13.75 -51.56
CA GLN A 319 -33.96 13.88 -50.31
C GLN A 319 -33.84 12.64 -49.41
N THR A 320 -33.61 11.45 -49.99
CA THR A 320 -33.38 10.21 -49.25
C THR A 320 -32.00 9.64 -49.61
N MET A 321 -31.08 9.68 -48.64
CA MET A 321 -29.77 9.05 -48.72
C MET A 321 -29.69 7.89 -47.72
N LYS A 322 -28.78 6.94 -47.92
CA LYS A 322 -28.59 5.81 -47.01
C LYS A 322 -27.10 5.51 -46.79
N VAL A 323 -26.72 5.18 -45.56
CA VAL A 323 -25.44 4.54 -45.25
C VAL A 323 -25.61 3.03 -45.46
N ASP A 324 -24.72 2.44 -46.27
CA ASP A 324 -24.75 0.99 -46.53
C ASP A 324 -23.79 0.22 -45.63
N TYR A 325 -22.58 0.73 -45.47
CA TYR A 325 -21.58 0.21 -44.55
C TYR A 325 -20.66 1.34 -44.07
N CYS A 326 -19.80 1.07 -43.09
CA CYS A 326 -18.76 1.99 -42.69
C CYS A 326 -17.39 1.32 -42.65
N LEU A 327 -16.34 2.14 -42.74
CA LEU A 327 -14.97 1.77 -42.46
C LEU A 327 -14.57 2.44 -41.13
N SER A 328 -14.10 1.67 -40.15
CA SER A 328 -13.63 2.16 -38.85
C SER A 328 -12.12 2.07 -38.79
N GLU A 329 -11.45 3.16 -38.38
CA GLU A 329 -9.99 3.21 -38.32
C GLU A 329 -9.48 2.58 -37.01
N THR A 330 -8.69 1.52 -37.11
CA THR A 330 -8.01 0.89 -35.98
C THR A 330 -6.82 1.75 -35.52
N PHE A 331 -6.79 2.13 -34.25
CA PHE A 331 -5.78 3.05 -33.71
C PHE A 331 -5.66 2.89 -32.19
N HIS A 332 -4.44 2.64 -31.70
CA HIS A 332 -4.20 2.52 -30.26
C HIS A 332 -4.02 3.89 -29.62
N ALA A 333 -4.94 4.25 -28.73
CA ALA A 333 -4.92 5.50 -27.99
C ALA A 333 -3.67 5.57 -27.07
N PRO A 334 -2.93 6.70 -27.08
CA PRO A 334 -1.74 6.88 -26.25
C PRO A 334 -2.11 7.12 -24.78
N CYS A 335 -2.03 6.07 -23.95
CA CYS A 335 -2.14 6.21 -22.50
C CYS A 335 -0.82 6.70 -21.89
N ARG A 336 -0.89 7.33 -20.72
CA ARG A 336 0.27 7.91 -20.05
C ARG A 336 0.42 7.43 -18.61
N LEU A 337 1.67 7.33 -18.17
CA LEU A 337 2.02 7.19 -16.76
C LEU A 337 2.74 8.46 -16.30
N SER A 338 2.18 9.14 -15.29
CA SER A 338 2.62 10.47 -14.86
C SER A 338 3.02 10.51 -13.39
N ILE A 339 4.01 11.34 -13.05
CA ILE A 339 4.35 11.71 -11.67
C ILE A 339 3.54 12.93 -11.28
N ALA A 340 2.81 12.85 -10.17
CA ALA A 340 2.25 14.02 -9.49
C ALA A 340 3.35 14.70 -8.65
N ASN A 341 4.02 15.71 -9.23
CA ASN A 341 5.13 16.43 -8.60
C ASN A 341 4.84 16.92 -7.16
N PRO A 342 3.66 17.49 -6.81
CA PRO A 342 3.40 17.94 -5.45
C PRO A 342 3.28 16.79 -4.45
N LEU A 343 2.81 15.61 -4.87
CA LEU A 343 2.72 14.43 -4.02
C LEU A 343 4.10 13.78 -3.82
N LEU A 344 4.91 13.68 -4.87
CA LEU A 344 6.31 13.24 -4.76
C LEU A 344 7.14 14.19 -3.87
N LEU A 345 6.92 15.52 -3.96
CA LEU A 345 7.54 16.50 -3.06
C LEU A 345 7.20 16.23 -1.59
N ILE A 346 5.94 15.96 -1.26
CA ILE A 346 5.50 15.63 0.10
C ILE A 346 6.23 14.37 0.62
N VAL A 347 6.34 13.33 -0.22
CA VAL A 347 7.09 12.10 0.11
C VAL A 347 8.57 12.41 0.34
N CYS A 348 9.21 13.20 -0.53
CA CYS A 348 10.60 13.62 -0.37
C CYS A 348 10.83 14.37 0.96
N ILE A 349 9.95 15.32 1.32
CA ILE A 349 10.03 16.05 2.60
C ILE A 349 9.91 15.07 3.79
N MET A 350 8.99 14.11 3.73
CA MET A 350 8.82 13.11 4.80
C MET A 350 10.02 12.15 4.88
N CYS A 351 10.60 11.72 3.76
CA CYS A 351 11.80 10.89 3.70
C CYS A 351 13.04 11.63 4.23
N ILE A 352 13.24 12.90 3.87
CA ILE A 352 14.30 13.77 4.44
C ILE A 352 14.11 13.89 5.96
N THR A 353 12.89 14.20 6.42
CA THR A 353 12.59 14.33 7.86
C THR A 353 12.86 13.02 8.61
N LYS A 354 12.52 11.86 8.02
CA LYS A 354 12.85 10.55 8.58
C LYS A 354 14.35 10.28 8.62
N CYS A 355 15.12 10.61 7.58
CA CYS A 355 16.58 10.46 7.60
C CYS A 355 17.24 11.27 8.72
N LEU A 356 16.82 12.53 8.90
CA LEU A 356 17.28 13.38 9.99
C LEU A 356 16.90 12.80 11.36
N LEU A 357 15.68 12.31 11.52
CA LEU A 357 15.21 11.64 12.74
C LEU A 357 15.99 10.36 13.07
N CYS A 358 16.25 9.51 12.07
CA CYS A 358 17.02 8.27 12.23
C CYS A 358 18.47 8.58 12.66
N ALA A 359 19.14 9.50 11.96
CA ALA A 359 20.50 9.92 12.28
C ALA A 359 20.61 10.59 13.66
N TYR A 360 19.65 11.46 14.01
CA TYR A 360 19.60 12.11 15.32
C TYR A 360 19.33 11.11 16.45
N THR A 361 18.37 10.19 16.27
CA THR A 361 18.05 9.14 17.25
C THR A 361 19.22 8.20 17.46
N LEU A 362 19.89 7.79 16.38
CA LEU A 362 21.13 7.00 16.45
C LEU A 362 22.21 7.75 17.24
N LYS A 363 22.47 9.03 16.93
CA LYS A 363 23.46 9.85 17.66
C LYS A 363 23.12 9.96 19.16
N VAL A 364 21.88 10.26 19.51
CA VAL A 364 21.46 10.50 20.91
C VAL A 364 21.43 9.20 21.73
N ARG A 365 20.88 8.10 21.20
CA ARG A 365 20.83 6.82 21.92
C ARG A 365 22.15 6.05 21.87
N SER A 366 22.99 6.23 20.84
CA SER A 366 24.29 5.56 20.77
C SER A 366 25.39 6.20 21.62
N TRP A 367 25.18 7.43 22.11
CA TRP A 367 26.10 8.12 23.03
C TRP A 367 25.53 8.25 24.45
N SER A 368 24.46 7.51 24.76
CA SER A 368 23.98 7.35 26.13
C SER A 368 24.79 6.28 26.85
N ILE A 369 25.07 6.49 28.13
CA ILE A 369 25.83 5.54 28.98
C ILE A 369 24.99 4.29 29.29
N GLU A 370 23.66 4.40 29.25
CA GLU A 370 22.75 3.29 29.53
C GLU A 370 22.10 2.72 28.27
N GLU A 371 22.18 1.40 28.08
CA GLU A 371 21.51 0.72 26.98
C GLU A 371 19.98 0.68 27.16
N PRO A 372 19.20 0.83 26.07
CA PRO A 372 17.78 0.54 26.07
C PRO A 372 17.51 -0.97 26.09
N LEU A 373 16.61 -1.42 26.96
CA LEU A 373 16.16 -2.82 27.03
C LEU A 373 15.16 -3.07 25.89
N MET A 374 15.66 -3.50 24.72
CA MET A 374 14.88 -3.62 23.48
C MET A 374 13.99 -4.87 23.43
N THR A 375 14.42 -5.95 24.09
CA THR A 375 13.78 -7.27 24.06
C THR A 375 13.68 -7.87 25.46
N VAL A 376 12.91 -8.96 25.58
CA VAL A 376 12.84 -9.77 26.81
C VAL A 376 14.20 -10.37 27.16
N GLY A 377 15.04 -10.68 26.16
CA GLY A 377 16.39 -11.20 26.37
C GLY A 377 17.31 -10.17 27.03
N ASP A 378 17.28 -8.92 26.54
CA ASP A 378 18.08 -7.82 27.11
C ASP A 378 17.66 -7.54 28.55
N ALA A 379 16.36 -7.63 28.86
CA ALA A 379 15.83 -7.51 30.21
C ALA A 379 16.37 -8.61 31.14
N ILE A 380 16.27 -9.89 30.73
CA ILE A 380 16.77 -11.03 31.52
C ILE A 380 18.27 -10.91 31.76
N ALA A 381 19.07 -10.62 30.72
CA ALA A 381 20.51 -10.42 30.86
C ALA A 381 20.84 -9.28 31.84
N SER A 382 20.17 -8.12 31.72
CA SER A 382 20.36 -6.98 32.62
C SER A 382 19.89 -7.24 34.06
N PHE A 383 18.91 -8.12 34.26
CA PHE A 383 18.44 -8.54 35.58
C PHE A 383 19.32 -9.60 36.23
N ILE A 384 20.03 -10.42 35.46
CA ILE A 384 21.01 -11.40 35.98
C ILE A 384 22.34 -10.71 36.31
N ALA A 385 22.87 -9.88 35.40
CA ALA A 385 24.10 -9.12 35.61
C ALA A 385 24.03 -8.17 36.82
N LYS A 386 22.86 -7.55 37.04
CA LYS A 386 22.56 -6.70 38.19
C LYS A 386 21.18 -7.07 38.75
N PRO A 387 21.07 -7.96 39.75
CA PRO A 387 19.79 -8.29 40.39
C PRO A 387 19.07 -7.08 41.01
N ASP A 388 17.74 -7.10 41.06
CA ASP A 388 16.91 -6.02 41.62
C ASP A 388 16.48 -6.32 43.06
N THR A 389 16.91 -5.48 44.00
CA THR A 389 16.56 -5.60 45.42
C THR A 389 15.06 -5.53 45.68
N TYR A 390 14.27 -4.86 44.82
CA TYR A 390 12.81 -4.74 44.96
C TYR A 390 12.02 -5.97 44.48
N THR A 391 12.68 -6.96 43.88
CA THR A 391 12.06 -8.23 43.44
C THR A 391 12.66 -9.47 44.10
N LYS A 392 13.64 -9.31 45.00
CA LYS A 392 14.21 -10.41 45.79
C LYS A 392 13.08 -11.16 46.51
N GLY A 393 13.13 -12.48 46.54
CA GLY A 393 12.13 -13.32 47.20
C GLY A 393 10.80 -13.49 46.47
N MET A 394 10.58 -12.87 45.30
CA MET A 394 9.28 -12.87 44.61
C MET A 394 9.14 -13.91 43.48
N CYS A 395 10.10 -14.82 43.29
CA CYS A 395 10.16 -15.71 42.11
C CYS A 395 8.96 -16.70 41.98
N THR A 396 8.21 -16.93 43.06
CA THR A 396 7.00 -17.76 43.11
C THR A 396 5.68 -16.97 42.95
N LEU A 397 5.76 -15.65 42.68
CA LEU A 397 4.60 -14.76 42.53
C LEU A 397 4.27 -14.52 41.06
N ASN A 398 2.99 -14.61 40.70
CA ASN A 398 2.52 -14.35 39.34
C ASN A 398 2.04 -12.89 39.15
N ALA A 399 1.65 -12.54 37.92
CA ALA A 399 1.14 -11.20 37.61
C ALA A 399 -0.14 -10.80 38.39
N GLU A 400 -0.95 -11.77 38.82
CA GLU A 400 -2.17 -11.57 39.63
C GLU A 400 -1.81 -11.29 41.10
N ASP A 401 -0.91 -12.09 41.70
CA ASP A 401 -0.35 -11.88 43.06
C ASP A 401 0.18 -10.45 43.22
N LEU A 402 1.03 -10.02 42.28
CA LEU A 402 1.65 -8.69 42.29
C LEU A 402 0.64 -7.55 42.05
N ARG A 403 -0.45 -7.82 41.32
CA ARG A 403 -1.51 -6.85 41.05
C ARG A 403 -2.45 -6.68 42.25
N MET A 404 -2.70 -7.74 43.02
CA MET A 404 -3.55 -7.72 44.21
C MET A 404 -2.98 -6.91 45.39
N ARG A 405 -1.74 -6.41 45.29
CA ARG A 405 -1.02 -5.73 46.40
C ARG A 405 -1.00 -6.56 47.69
N LEU A 406 -0.86 -7.89 47.57
CA LEU A 406 -0.48 -8.73 48.70
C LEU A 406 0.75 -8.10 49.36
N GLY A 407 0.64 -7.78 50.65
CA GLY A 407 1.72 -7.13 51.40
C GLY A 407 3.00 -7.96 51.27
N PRO A 408 4.11 -7.42 50.73
CA PRO A 408 5.29 -8.21 50.39
C PRO A 408 5.74 -9.08 51.56
N ASP A 409 5.73 -8.52 52.76
CA ASP A 409 6.19 -9.14 54.01
C ASP A 409 5.36 -10.37 54.41
N ARG A 410 4.09 -10.46 53.98
CA ARG A 410 3.25 -11.67 54.12
C ARG A 410 3.42 -12.67 52.98
N ALA A 411 3.82 -12.23 51.79
CA ALA A 411 4.00 -13.08 50.61
C ALA A 411 5.40 -13.72 50.55
N LEU A 412 6.46 -12.99 50.93
CA LEU A 412 7.85 -13.45 50.98
C LEU A 412 8.11 -14.47 52.12
N GLY A 413 7.22 -14.55 53.12
CA GLY A 413 7.48 -15.28 54.37
C GLY A 413 7.18 -16.78 54.36
N SER A 414 6.60 -17.36 53.30
CA SER A 414 6.10 -18.74 53.31
C SER A 414 6.44 -19.53 52.04
N SER A 415 6.83 -20.80 52.21
CA SER A 415 7.03 -21.71 51.08
C SER A 415 5.69 -22.11 50.45
N ARG A 416 5.55 -21.88 49.14
CA ARG A 416 4.35 -22.16 48.36
C ARG A 416 4.43 -23.56 47.76
N VAL A 417 3.36 -24.33 47.84
CA VAL A 417 3.22 -25.62 47.13
C VAL A 417 3.09 -25.33 45.62
N TRP A 418 3.93 -25.95 44.80
CA TRP A 418 3.83 -25.83 43.35
C TRP A 418 2.56 -26.52 42.84
N LYS A 419 1.87 -25.84 41.91
CA LYS A 419 0.70 -26.36 41.21
C LYS A 419 0.79 -26.03 39.72
N LYS A 420 0.84 -27.08 38.89
CA LYS A 420 0.95 -27.05 37.44
C LYS A 420 -0.35 -26.56 36.80
N LYS A 421 -0.53 -25.25 36.78
CA LYS A 421 -1.59 -24.57 36.00
C LYS A 421 -1.24 -24.74 34.51
N GLN A 422 -1.97 -25.57 33.76
CA GLN A 422 -1.96 -25.48 32.29
C GLN A 422 -2.47 -24.09 31.90
N VAL A 423 -1.74 -23.39 31.03
CA VAL A 423 -2.12 -22.03 30.63
C VAL A 423 -2.20 -21.92 29.10
N VAL A 424 -3.37 -21.47 28.67
CA VAL A 424 -3.70 -21.22 27.26
C VAL A 424 -3.17 -19.84 26.85
N ALA A 425 -2.69 -19.71 25.61
CA ALA A 425 -1.97 -18.53 25.13
C ALA A 425 -2.74 -17.21 25.28
N GLY A 426 -4.07 -17.24 25.22
CA GLY A 426 -4.92 -16.07 25.45
C GLY A 426 -4.70 -15.38 26.80
N ASN A 427 -4.41 -16.18 27.85
CA ASN A 427 -4.24 -15.70 29.23
C ASN A 427 -2.90 -14.96 29.46
N ALA A 428 -1.97 -15.01 28.50
CA ALA A 428 -0.72 -14.24 28.58
C ALA A 428 -0.91 -12.76 28.19
N VAL A 429 -2.04 -12.41 27.56
CA VAL A 429 -2.37 -11.06 27.10
C VAL A 429 -3.52 -10.48 27.92
N ASN A 430 -3.36 -9.24 28.38
CA ASN A 430 -4.35 -8.54 29.20
C ASN A 430 -5.72 -8.44 28.49
N PRO A 431 -6.86 -8.82 29.11
CA PRO A 431 -8.19 -8.72 28.51
C PRO A 431 -8.55 -7.33 27.95
N GLY A 432 -8.02 -6.25 28.53
CA GLY A 432 -8.22 -4.90 27.98
C GLY A 432 -7.58 -4.69 26.60
N ILE A 433 -6.48 -5.39 26.30
CA ILE A 433 -5.84 -5.38 24.98
C ILE A 433 -6.68 -6.19 23.99
N TRP A 434 -7.18 -7.36 24.40
CA TRP A 434 -8.14 -8.14 23.59
C TRP A 434 -9.36 -7.30 23.20
N ILE A 435 -10.01 -6.65 24.17
CA ILE A 435 -11.19 -5.80 23.89
C ILE A 435 -10.83 -4.64 22.95
N LEU A 436 -9.76 -3.88 23.22
CA LEU A 436 -9.37 -2.74 22.38
C LEU A 436 -9.01 -3.16 20.95
N SER A 437 -8.22 -4.22 20.79
CA SER A 437 -7.83 -4.73 19.46
C SER A 437 -9.03 -5.26 18.68
N TYR A 438 -9.95 -6.00 19.31
CA TYR A 438 -11.12 -6.53 18.61
C TYR A 438 -12.22 -5.50 18.36
N MET A 439 -12.30 -4.42 19.16
CA MET A 439 -13.12 -3.25 18.83
C MET A 439 -12.60 -2.52 17.58
N LEU A 440 -11.27 -2.32 17.47
CA LEU A 440 -10.64 -1.68 16.31
C LEU A 440 -10.68 -2.55 15.05
N ILE A 441 -10.44 -3.85 15.17
CA ILE A 441 -10.58 -4.81 14.07
C ILE A 441 -12.06 -4.92 13.68
N GLY A 442 -12.97 -4.98 14.66
CA GLY A 442 -14.41 -5.09 14.44
C GLY A 442 -14.99 -3.89 13.70
N SER A 443 -14.61 -2.66 14.05
CA SER A 443 -15.10 -1.47 13.33
C SER A 443 -14.61 -1.42 11.88
N LEU A 444 -13.35 -1.78 11.62
CA LEU A 444 -12.80 -1.88 10.27
C LEU A 444 -13.49 -2.98 9.44
N VAL A 445 -13.69 -4.17 10.03
CA VAL A 445 -14.39 -5.30 9.38
C VAL A 445 -15.86 -4.98 9.12
N VAL A 446 -16.56 -4.28 10.03
CA VAL A 446 -17.94 -3.82 9.80
C VAL A 446 -18.00 -2.81 8.67
N LEU A 447 -17.10 -1.82 8.64
CA LEU A 447 -17.05 -0.81 7.58
C LEU A 447 -16.84 -1.46 6.20
N SER A 448 -15.96 -2.47 6.12
CA SER A 448 -15.71 -3.23 4.89
C SER A 448 -16.84 -4.22 4.54
N GLY A 449 -17.47 -4.84 5.54
CA GLY A 449 -18.54 -5.82 5.35
C GLY A 449 -19.87 -5.21 4.90
N LEU A 450 -20.16 -3.98 5.33
CA LEU A 450 -21.32 -3.19 4.84
C LEU A 450 -21.26 -2.95 3.32
N LEU A 451 -20.07 -2.99 2.71
CA LEU A 451 -19.86 -2.84 1.27
C LEU A 451 -19.94 -4.16 0.48
N LEU A 452 -20.15 -5.31 1.16
CA LEU A 452 -19.97 -6.65 0.57
C LEU A 452 -21.14 -7.62 0.83
N ALA A 453 -22.25 -7.13 1.39
CA ALA A 453 -23.34 -7.93 1.94
C ALA A 453 -23.96 -9.04 1.04
N PRO A 454 -24.02 -8.94 -0.31
CA PRO A 454 -24.63 -9.99 -1.14
C PRO A 454 -23.78 -11.28 -1.33
N ALA A 455 -22.48 -11.26 -0.99
CA ALA A 455 -21.49 -12.16 -1.63
C ALA A 455 -21.11 -13.45 -0.85
N LEU A 456 -22.11 -14.25 -0.46
CA LEU A 456 -22.07 -15.73 -0.25
C LEU A 456 -21.04 -16.37 0.74
N GLN A 457 -21.24 -17.67 1.03
CA GLN A 457 -20.85 -18.34 2.28
C GLN A 457 -19.76 -19.45 2.18
N THR A 458 -19.10 -19.69 3.32
CA THR A 458 -18.58 -20.99 3.89
C THR A 458 -17.27 -21.69 3.45
N GLN A 459 -16.28 -21.67 4.39
CA GLN A 459 -15.41 -22.79 4.90
C GLN A 459 -14.33 -23.47 4.00
N SER A 460 -13.34 -24.28 4.47
CA SER A 460 -12.35 -24.27 5.60
C SER A 460 -11.48 -25.59 5.56
N LEU A 461 -10.31 -25.85 6.19
CA LEU A 461 -9.14 -25.12 6.76
C LEU A 461 -8.00 -26.13 7.20
N GLY A 462 -6.70 -25.80 7.12
CA GLY A 462 -5.65 -26.32 8.05
C GLY A 462 -4.30 -26.92 7.54
N GLY A 463 -3.20 -26.76 8.30
CA GLY A 463 -1.88 -27.43 8.13
C GLY A 463 -0.64 -26.60 8.58
N GLN A 464 0.37 -27.16 9.29
CA GLN A 464 1.53 -26.38 9.85
C GLN A 464 2.77 -27.21 10.31
N ARG A 465 4.02 -26.70 10.16
CA ARG A 465 5.23 -26.89 11.05
C ARG A 465 6.33 -25.83 10.73
N SER A 466 7.28 -25.53 11.65
CA SER A 466 8.00 -24.20 11.64
C SER A 466 9.22 -24.01 12.62
N THR A 467 10.22 -23.10 12.36
CA THR A 467 11.45 -22.82 13.20
C THR A 467 11.91 -21.33 13.44
N TYR A 468 12.99 -21.09 14.21
CA TYR A 468 13.55 -19.80 14.76
C TYR A 468 13.95 -18.70 13.74
N ARG A 469 14.30 -17.43 14.08
CA ARG A 469 14.27 -16.58 15.33
C ARG A 469 13.85 -15.12 14.93
N LEU A 470 13.77 -14.13 15.83
CA LEU A 470 12.78 -13.02 15.70
C LEU A 470 12.11 -12.67 17.05
N GLN A 471 11.59 -11.44 17.26
CA GLN A 471 10.69 -11.12 18.38
C GLN A 471 9.30 -11.78 18.16
N LEU A 472 8.90 -11.95 16.89
CA LEU A 472 8.28 -13.19 16.41
C LEU A 472 9.27 -13.90 15.47
N PRO A 473 9.57 -15.20 15.66
CA PRO A 473 10.45 -15.99 14.79
C PRO A 473 10.21 -15.83 13.27
N TYR A 474 11.25 -15.91 12.43
CA TYR A 474 11.17 -15.67 10.97
C TYR A 474 10.06 -16.45 10.26
N ARG A 475 9.79 -17.69 10.67
CA ARG A 475 8.62 -18.51 10.27
C ARG A 475 7.25 -17.82 10.38
N TRP A 476 7.16 -16.76 11.18
CA TRP A 476 5.97 -15.97 11.46
C TRP A 476 6.14 -14.54 10.96
N SER A 477 7.27 -13.90 11.28
CA SER A 477 7.51 -12.51 10.90
C SER A 477 7.69 -12.31 9.39
N VAL A 478 8.28 -13.26 8.66
CA VAL A 478 8.37 -13.17 7.18
C VAL A 478 6.99 -13.35 6.53
N PRO A 479 6.17 -14.38 6.85
CA PRO A 479 4.79 -14.45 6.34
C PRO A 479 3.91 -13.26 6.76
N LEU A 480 4.01 -12.77 8.01
CA LEU A 480 3.23 -11.61 8.45
C LEU A 480 3.64 -10.32 7.72
N LEU A 481 4.94 -10.13 7.43
CA LEU A 481 5.39 -9.02 6.58
C LEU A 481 4.92 -9.17 5.14
N ALA A 482 4.98 -10.37 4.56
CA ALA A 482 4.47 -10.63 3.22
C ALA A 482 2.95 -10.35 3.12
N ILE A 483 2.17 -10.88 4.05
CA ILE A 483 0.71 -10.64 4.16
C ILE A 483 0.42 -9.14 4.38
N SER A 484 1.22 -8.45 5.19
CA SER A 484 1.09 -6.99 5.39
C SER A 484 1.33 -6.19 4.11
N ASN A 485 2.37 -6.53 3.32
CA ASN A 485 2.64 -5.90 2.03
C ASN A 485 1.52 -6.19 1.02
N ILE A 486 1.05 -7.44 0.96
CA ILE A 486 -0.07 -7.86 0.08
C ILE A 486 -1.34 -7.09 0.45
N LEU A 487 -1.70 -7.02 1.74
CA LEU A 487 -2.84 -6.21 2.18
C LEU A 487 -2.68 -4.73 1.84
N HIS A 488 -1.50 -4.14 2.05
CA HIS A 488 -1.28 -2.73 1.74
C HIS A 488 -1.45 -2.44 0.25
N TRP A 489 -0.89 -3.30 -0.61
CA TRP A 489 -1.03 -3.22 -2.06
C TRP A 489 -2.49 -3.45 -2.52
N VAL A 490 -3.20 -4.42 -1.94
CA VAL A 490 -4.63 -4.63 -2.23
C VAL A 490 -5.45 -3.40 -1.80
N TYR A 491 -5.21 -2.85 -0.61
CA TYR A 491 -5.89 -1.64 -0.13
C TYR A 491 -5.58 -0.40 -0.98
N SER A 492 -4.36 -0.24 -1.50
CA SER A 492 -4.04 0.85 -2.44
C SER A 492 -4.71 0.70 -3.82
N ASN A 493 -5.30 -0.46 -4.11
CA ASN A 493 -6.11 -0.72 -5.31
C ASN A 493 -7.63 -0.73 -5.02
N CYS A 494 -8.07 -0.70 -3.75
CA CYS A 494 -9.49 -0.63 -3.40
C CYS A 494 -10.13 0.68 -3.88
N PHE A 495 -9.43 1.80 -3.73
CA PHE A 495 -9.79 3.12 -4.25
C PHE A 495 -8.55 3.75 -4.89
N TYR A 496 -8.68 4.24 -6.12
CA TYR A 496 -7.58 4.84 -6.87
C TYR A 496 -8.07 6.04 -7.69
N LEU A 497 -7.20 7.02 -7.90
CA LEU A 497 -7.46 8.12 -8.83
C LEU A 497 -7.13 7.65 -10.26
N SER A 498 -7.96 8.00 -11.23
CA SER A 498 -7.67 7.78 -12.65
C SER A 498 -7.91 9.10 -13.40
N ASN A 499 -6.91 9.52 -14.18
CA ASN A 499 -7.09 10.58 -15.16
C ASN A 499 -7.71 9.97 -16.44
N TYR A 500 -8.50 10.76 -17.16
CA TYR A 500 -9.07 10.42 -18.46
C TYR A 500 -8.74 11.53 -19.46
N GLU A 501 -7.80 11.27 -20.36
CA GLU A 501 -7.33 12.19 -21.40
C GLU A 501 -8.20 12.04 -22.66
N PHE A 502 -9.00 13.06 -22.99
CA PHE A 502 -9.79 13.10 -24.21
C PHE A 502 -8.95 13.71 -25.34
N TYR A 503 -8.66 12.92 -26.38
CA TYR A 503 -7.85 13.36 -27.51
C TYR A 503 -8.72 14.00 -28.61
N ASP A 504 -8.30 15.16 -29.11
CA ASP A 504 -8.98 15.89 -30.18
C ASP A 504 -9.00 15.05 -31.48
N PRO A 505 -10.14 14.96 -32.18
CA PRO A 505 -10.22 14.24 -33.45
C PRO A 505 -9.45 14.84 -34.62
N LEU A 506 -8.89 16.05 -34.48
CA LEU A 506 -8.24 16.80 -35.56
C LEU A 506 -6.72 16.86 -35.41
N ILE A 507 -6.00 17.04 -36.51
CA ILE A 507 -4.53 17.22 -36.52
C ILE A 507 -4.15 18.66 -36.08
N PRO A 508 -3.24 18.86 -35.11
CA PRO A 508 -2.53 17.84 -34.32
C PRO A 508 -3.42 17.24 -33.22
N TYR A 509 -3.35 15.92 -33.04
CA TYR A 509 -4.18 15.15 -32.09
C TYR A 509 -3.74 15.40 -30.64
N GLU A 510 -4.02 16.59 -30.12
CA GLU A 510 -3.69 17.05 -28.77
C GLU A 510 -4.77 16.63 -27.76
N ILE A 511 -4.49 16.82 -26.46
CA ILE A 511 -5.47 16.55 -25.41
C ILE A 511 -6.41 17.75 -25.30
N ALA A 512 -7.70 17.54 -25.57
CA ALA A 512 -8.73 18.57 -25.49
C ALA A 512 -9.23 18.78 -24.04
N GLU A 513 -9.36 17.71 -23.27
CA GLU A 513 -9.84 17.75 -21.87
C GLU A 513 -9.19 16.64 -21.03
N ILE A 514 -9.11 16.83 -19.71
CA ILE A 514 -8.65 15.83 -18.74
C ILE A 514 -9.64 15.73 -17.57
N ASP A 515 -10.46 14.69 -17.57
CA ASP A 515 -11.29 14.34 -16.40
C ASP A 515 -10.44 13.67 -15.31
N ARG A 516 -10.81 13.88 -14.05
CA ARG A 516 -10.21 13.19 -12.89
C ARG A 516 -11.29 12.49 -12.09
N GLY A 517 -11.31 11.15 -12.13
CA GLY A 517 -12.27 10.32 -11.43
C GLY A 517 -11.68 9.56 -10.25
N LEU A 518 -12.39 9.52 -9.12
CA LEU A 518 -12.14 8.52 -8.07
C LEU A 518 -12.81 7.21 -8.48
N GLN A 519 -12.02 6.15 -8.61
CA GLN A 519 -12.43 4.82 -9.02
C GLN A 519 -12.30 3.83 -7.86
N PHE A 520 -12.99 2.69 -7.94
CA PHE A 520 -12.90 1.62 -6.95
C PHE A 520 -12.85 0.24 -7.60
N SER A 521 -12.17 -0.72 -6.95
CA SER A 521 -12.08 -2.10 -7.43
C SER A 521 -12.80 -3.05 -6.47
N SER A 522 -13.96 -3.55 -6.89
CA SER A 522 -14.74 -4.55 -6.15
C SER A 522 -13.93 -5.83 -5.87
N VAL A 523 -13.08 -6.24 -6.80
CA VAL A 523 -12.18 -7.39 -6.66
C VAL A 523 -11.12 -7.14 -5.60
N ALA A 524 -10.50 -5.96 -5.57
CA ALA A 524 -9.53 -5.61 -4.52
C ALA A 524 -10.21 -5.53 -3.14
N ILE A 525 -11.39 -4.92 -3.06
CA ILE A 525 -12.18 -4.83 -1.80
C ILE A 525 -12.51 -6.24 -1.28
N LEU A 526 -12.99 -7.15 -2.14
CA LEU A 526 -13.28 -8.54 -1.78
C LEU A 526 -12.04 -9.29 -1.27
N ILE A 527 -10.90 -9.17 -1.95
CA ILE A 527 -9.64 -9.83 -1.56
C ILE A 527 -9.13 -9.25 -0.22
N GLY A 528 -9.13 -7.92 -0.08
CA GLY A 528 -8.66 -7.23 1.12
C GLY A 528 -9.51 -7.58 2.35
N PHE A 529 -10.84 -7.57 2.20
CA PHE A 529 -11.77 -8.03 3.24
C PHE A 529 -11.52 -9.49 3.63
N SER A 530 -11.42 -10.39 2.65
CA SER A 530 -11.23 -11.83 2.89
C SER A 530 -9.94 -12.11 3.68
N ILE A 531 -8.83 -11.49 3.28
CA ILE A 531 -7.55 -11.64 3.97
C ILE A 531 -7.64 -11.02 5.39
N SER A 532 -8.22 -9.83 5.55
CA SER A 532 -8.34 -9.19 6.86
C SER A 532 -9.26 -9.95 7.83
N VAL A 533 -10.33 -10.60 7.37
CA VAL A 533 -11.17 -11.48 8.21
C VAL A 533 -10.38 -12.72 8.67
N VAL A 534 -9.61 -13.35 7.77
CA VAL A 534 -8.74 -14.50 8.14
C VAL A 534 -7.68 -14.09 9.17
N ILE A 535 -7.06 -12.92 9.01
CA ILE A 535 -6.13 -12.38 10.00
C ILE A 535 -6.84 -12.08 11.32
N ALA A 536 -8.00 -11.43 11.29
CA ALA A 536 -8.78 -11.07 12.49
C ALA A 536 -9.13 -12.28 13.37
N LEU A 537 -9.45 -13.43 12.76
CA LEU A 537 -9.77 -14.66 13.50
C LEU A 537 -8.51 -15.41 13.99
N SER A 538 -7.35 -15.18 13.39
CA SER A 538 -6.14 -15.96 13.69
C SER A 538 -5.65 -15.87 15.14
N PRO A 539 -5.69 -14.72 15.87
CA PRO A 539 -5.32 -14.68 17.28
C PRO A 539 -6.35 -15.38 18.17
N MET A 540 -7.64 -15.40 17.82
CA MET A 540 -8.65 -16.17 18.58
C MET A 540 -8.36 -17.67 18.53
N ILE A 541 -7.91 -18.18 17.38
CA ILE A 541 -7.53 -19.58 17.19
C ILE A 541 -6.22 -19.88 17.93
N LEU A 542 -5.22 -18.99 17.84
CA LEU A 542 -3.95 -19.14 18.55
C LEU A 542 -4.11 -19.02 20.07
N ALA A 543 -5.02 -18.17 20.56
CA ALA A 543 -5.33 -18.00 21.99
C ALA A 543 -5.86 -19.27 22.67
N ARG A 544 -6.38 -20.22 21.89
CA ARG A 544 -6.85 -21.53 22.35
C ARG A 544 -5.74 -22.60 22.42
N ARG A 545 -4.51 -22.30 22.01
CA ARG A 545 -3.38 -23.22 22.15
C ARG A 545 -2.77 -23.15 23.55
N GLU A 546 -2.51 -24.31 24.13
CA GLU A 546 -1.72 -24.43 25.36
C GLU A 546 -0.27 -23.95 25.13
N LEU A 547 0.30 -23.29 26.13
CA LEU A 547 1.70 -22.86 26.12
C LEU A 547 2.61 -24.01 26.61
N PRO A 548 3.70 -24.35 25.89
CA PRO A 548 4.66 -25.33 26.36
C PRO A 548 5.56 -24.72 27.46
N GLY A 549 5.68 -25.44 28.58
CA GLY A 549 6.52 -25.06 29.72
C GLY A 549 5.71 -24.78 31.00
N GLN A 550 6.41 -24.68 32.14
CA GLN A 550 5.80 -24.54 33.47
C GLN A 550 6.08 -23.17 34.13
N MET A 551 6.57 -22.18 33.37
CA MET A 551 6.99 -20.88 33.93
C MET A 551 5.81 -20.06 34.46
N VAL A 552 6.02 -19.40 35.60
CA VAL A 552 5.09 -18.43 36.20
C VAL A 552 4.81 -17.28 35.23
N LEU A 553 3.53 -16.98 34.92
CA LEU A 553 3.18 -15.92 33.99
C LEU A 553 3.37 -14.51 34.58
N GLY A 554 4.23 -13.73 33.93
CA GLY A 554 4.36 -12.28 34.13
C GLY A 554 3.42 -11.42 33.28
N GLY A 555 2.91 -11.93 32.16
CA GLY A 555 2.21 -11.09 31.17
C GLY A 555 3.13 -9.96 30.70
N SER A 556 2.66 -8.70 30.75
CA SER A 556 3.52 -7.51 30.54
C SER A 556 4.18 -6.95 31.81
N ASN A 557 4.00 -7.59 32.98
CA ASN A 557 4.58 -7.14 34.24
C ASN A 557 5.99 -7.72 34.46
N TYR A 558 7.01 -6.94 34.10
CA TYR A 558 8.41 -7.34 34.16
C TYR A 558 8.96 -7.61 35.57
N LYS A 559 8.20 -7.33 36.64
CA LYS A 559 8.57 -7.74 38.00
C LYS A 559 8.66 -9.25 38.17
N VAL A 560 7.81 -10.04 37.51
CA VAL A 560 7.87 -11.51 37.57
C VAL A 560 9.15 -12.02 36.91
N ILE A 561 9.53 -11.44 35.77
CA ILE A 561 10.76 -11.80 35.05
C ILE A 561 12.00 -11.39 35.86
N SER A 562 12.00 -10.18 36.42
CA SER A 562 13.06 -9.70 37.33
C SER A 562 13.19 -10.58 38.58
N ALA A 563 12.08 -10.98 39.20
CA ALA A 563 12.08 -11.88 40.34
C ALA A 563 12.65 -13.27 40.01
N ALA A 564 12.40 -13.79 38.80
CA ALA A 564 12.99 -15.04 38.32
C ALA A 564 14.49 -14.96 37.98
N CYS A 565 15.07 -13.75 37.90
CA CYS A 565 16.50 -13.53 37.62
C CYS A 565 17.37 -13.43 38.90
N HIS A 566 16.81 -13.71 40.08
CA HIS A 566 17.58 -13.89 41.32
C HIS A 566 18.21 -15.29 41.31
N CYS A 567 19.34 -15.42 40.61
CA CYS A 567 20.04 -16.67 40.36
C CYS A 567 21.13 -16.96 41.41
N ILE A 568 21.53 -18.23 41.53
CA ILE A 568 22.71 -18.64 42.31
C ILE A 568 23.95 -18.55 41.38
N PRO A 569 25.06 -17.89 41.79
CA PRO A 569 26.27 -17.76 40.98
C PRO A 569 27.00 -19.10 40.80
N PHE A 570 27.80 -19.20 39.74
CA PHE A 570 28.55 -20.41 39.40
C PHE A 570 29.77 -20.57 40.32
N SER A 571 29.88 -21.71 41.02
CA SER A 571 31.08 -22.05 41.80
C SER A 571 31.99 -22.96 40.95
N PRO A 572 33.15 -22.48 40.46
CA PRO A 572 34.08 -23.32 39.71
C PRO A 572 34.79 -24.29 40.65
N SER A 573 34.33 -25.54 40.67
CA SER A 573 34.91 -26.59 41.52
C SER A 573 36.29 -27.02 41.00
N ASN A 574 37.36 -26.49 41.60
CA ASN A 574 38.73 -27.00 41.43
C ASN A 574 38.85 -28.37 42.13
N THR A 575 38.39 -29.44 41.47
CA THR A 575 38.36 -30.80 42.03
C THR A 575 39.71 -31.51 41.98
N THR A 576 40.67 -31.07 42.78
CA THR A 576 41.71 -31.94 43.36
C THR A 576 42.13 -31.44 44.75
N GLU A 577 41.47 -31.92 45.81
CA GLU A 577 42.09 -32.72 46.88
C GLU A 577 41.04 -33.14 47.93
N LYS A 578 41.49 -33.80 49.00
CA LYS A 578 40.69 -34.74 49.82
C LYS A 578 39.94 -34.09 50.98
N ALA A 579 38.97 -34.86 51.47
CA ALA A 579 38.16 -34.63 52.67
C ALA A 579 38.90 -33.93 53.83
N GLY A 580 38.39 -32.75 54.21
CA GLY A 580 38.83 -32.00 55.38
C GLY A 580 37.96 -30.75 55.58
N THR A 581 37.20 -30.73 56.67
CA THR A 581 36.52 -29.59 57.33
C THR A 581 36.50 -28.25 56.56
N VAL A 582 35.49 -28.03 55.71
CA VAL A 582 35.26 -26.72 55.08
C VAL A 582 34.49 -25.82 56.05
N THR A 583 35.19 -24.90 56.72
CA THR A 583 34.57 -23.79 57.46
C THR A 583 33.93 -22.81 56.48
N ALA A 584 32.72 -22.34 56.80
CA ALA A 584 32.00 -21.38 55.97
C ALA A 584 32.73 -20.03 55.87
N HIS A 585 33.18 -19.67 54.68
CA HIS A 585 33.42 -18.27 54.33
C HIS A 585 32.13 -17.68 53.77
N LEU A 586 31.71 -16.53 54.31
CA LEU A 586 30.56 -15.79 53.79
C LEU A 586 30.84 -15.38 52.34
N LEU A 587 29.85 -15.50 51.47
CA LEU A 587 29.85 -14.85 50.16
C LEU A 587 29.58 -13.35 50.34
N ASP A 588 30.59 -12.65 50.84
CA ASP A 588 30.74 -11.22 50.62
C ASP A 588 30.80 -10.96 49.11
N ILE A 589 30.23 -9.85 48.63
CA ILE A 589 30.02 -9.59 47.20
C ILE A 589 31.32 -9.05 46.57
N SER A 590 32.34 -9.90 46.56
CA SER A 590 33.63 -9.64 45.92
C SER A 590 33.50 -9.63 44.39
N GLU A 591 34.45 -8.97 43.73
CA GLU A 591 34.47 -8.75 42.27
C GLU A 591 34.38 -10.06 41.45
N SER A 592 34.83 -11.18 42.03
CA SER A 592 34.73 -12.51 41.44
C SER A 592 33.29 -12.97 41.15
N GLY A 593 32.35 -12.64 42.04
CA GLY A 593 30.94 -13.01 41.89
C GLY A 593 30.26 -12.28 40.73
N VAL A 594 30.58 -10.98 40.56
CA VAL A 594 30.01 -10.14 39.50
C VAL A 594 30.39 -10.66 38.11
N GLY A 595 31.67 -11.04 37.92
CA GLY A 595 32.12 -11.64 36.66
C GLY A 595 31.41 -12.95 36.29
N SER A 596 31.01 -13.76 37.28
CA SER A 596 30.26 -15.00 37.04
C SER A 596 28.84 -14.74 36.52
N LEU A 597 28.18 -13.69 37.01
CA LEU A 597 26.82 -13.32 36.61
C LEU A 597 26.79 -12.72 35.21
N ASP A 598 27.77 -11.87 34.87
CA ASP A 598 27.91 -11.27 33.53
C ASP A 598 28.18 -12.35 32.47
N MET A 599 28.99 -13.37 32.79
CA MET A 599 29.17 -14.54 31.91
C MET A 599 27.84 -15.30 31.74
N MET A 600 27.18 -15.66 32.83
CA MET A 600 25.93 -16.42 32.83
C MET A 600 24.79 -15.71 32.08
N ALA A 601 24.74 -14.38 32.13
CA ALA A 601 23.76 -13.55 31.41
C ALA A 601 23.84 -13.70 29.87
N THR A 602 24.96 -14.21 29.33
CA THR A 602 25.14 -14.47 27.89
C THR A 602 24.82 -15.91 27.46
N MET A 603 24.62 -16.83 28.40
CA MET A 603 24.49 -18.27 28.15
C MET A 603 23.04 -18.70 27.84
N LYS A 604 22.83 -19.99 27.54
CA LYS A 604 21.49 -20.56 27.37
C LYS A 604 20.84 -20.78 28.75
N LEU A 605 19.85 -19.97 29.07
CA LEU A 605 19.11 -20.06 30.33
C LEU A 605 17.91 -21.01 30.22
N ARG A 606 17.73 -21.87 31.23
CA ARG A 606 16.50 -22.60 31.55
C ARG A 606 15.87 -21.96 32.79
N TRP A 607 14.55 -21.97 32.88
CA TRP A 607 13.83 -21.65 34.12
C TRP A 607 13.37 -22.94 34.79
N GLY A 608 13.56 -23.06 36.10
CA GLY A 608 13.21 -24.27 36.83
C GLY A 608 13.76 -24.29 38.26
N GLU A 609 13.85 -25.47 38.86
CA GLU A 609 14.48 -25.68 40.16
C GLU A 609 16.02 -25.68 40.02
N VAL A 610 16.68 -24.87 40.83
CA VAL A 610 18.15 -24.74 40.89
C VAL A 610 18.68 -25.44 42.16
N PRO A 611 19.76 -26.23 42.08
CA PRO A 611 20.34 -26.88 43.27
C PRO A 611 20.83 -25.88 44.32
N THR A 612 20.56 -26.19 45.60
CA THR A 612 21.06 -25.43 46.76
C THR A 612 22.14 -26.20 47.51
N THR A 613 22.98 -25.46 48.26
CA THR A 613 24.04 -26.02 49.12
C THR A 613 23.50 -26.95 50.22
N ASN A 614 22.32 -26.66 50.76
CA ASN A 614 21.63 -27.52 51.72
C ASN A 614 20.78 -28.56 50.98
N ALA A 615 21.34 -29.76 50.78
CA ALA A 615 20.64 -30.89 50.15
C ALA A 615 19.43 -31.40 50.98
N ASP A 616 19.46 -31.21 52.30
CA ASP A 616 18.40 -31.62 53.23
C ASP A 616 17.21 -30.63 53.30
N SER A 617 17.16 -29.62 52.42
CA SER A 617 16.03 -28.68 52.36
C SER A 617 14.81 -29.32 51.68
N GLU A 618 13.72 -29.53 52.42
CA GLU A 618 12.40 -29.88 51.86
C GLU A 618 11.85 -28.80 50.88
N VAL A 619 12.42 -27.60 50.90
CA VAL A 619 11.98 -26.45 50.11
C VAL A 619 12.98 -26.17 48.99
N GLY A 620 12.51 -26.26 47.75
CA GLY A 620 13.28 -25.94 46.54
C GLY A 620 13.26 -24.46 46.17
N HIS A 621 14.10 -24.08 45.19
CA HIS A 621 14.26 -22.70 44.75
C HIS A 621 14.12 -22.56 43.23
N LEU A 622 13.25 -21.63 42.80
CA LEU A 622 12.92 -21.40 41.40
C LEU A 622 13.60 -20.13 40.86
N ALA A 623 14.42 -20.28 39.82
CA ALA A 623 15.08 -19.18 39.13
C ALA A 623 15.40 -19.54 37.67
N PHE A 624 16.01 -18.59 36.95
CA PHE A 624 16.83 -18.93 35.79
C PHE A 624 18.18 -19.53 36.21
N GLY A 625 18.73 -20.40 35.37
CA GLY A 625 20.10 -20.90 35.47
C GLY A 625 20.52 -21.56 34.16
N VAL A 626 21.78 -21.96 34.04
CA VAL A 626 22.28 -22.67 32.85
C VAL A 626 22.09 -24.17 32.95
N GLU A 627 22.08 -24.87 31.81
CA GLU A 627 21.92 -26.33 31.75
C GLU A 627 23.01 -27.07 32.57
N GLU A 628 24.23 -26.51 32.60
CA GLU A 628 25.38 -26.96 33.39
C GLU A 628 25.18 -26.86 34.92
N GLN A 629 24.24 -26.04 35.40
CA GLN A 629 23.86 -25.97 36.82
C GLN A 629 22.82 -27.03 37.21
N GLY A 630 22.45 -27.96 36.31
CA GLY A 630 21.51 -29.04 36.62
C GLY A 630 20.06 -28.60 36.82
N VAL A 631 19.65 -27.48 36.19
CA VAL A 631 18.30 -26.92 36.35
C VAL A 631 17.21 -27.90 35.89
N THR A 632 16.34 -28.31 36.81
CA THR A 632 15.25 -29.28 36.59
C THR A 632 13.88 -28.60 36.50
N GLU A 633 12.83 -29.30 36.05
CA GLU A 633 11.48 -28.71 36.06
C GLU A 633 10.85 -28.77 37.46
N PRO A 634 10.00 -27.78 37.84
CA PRO A 634 9.33 -27.81 39.13
C PRO A 634 8.44 -29.06 39.30
N ILE A 635 8.50 -29.64 40.49
CA ILE A 635 7.78 -30.87 40.84
C ILE A 635 6.42 -30.51 41.44
N GLU A 636 5.35 -31.14 40.95
CA GLU A 636 3.99 -30.95 41.47
C GLU A 636 3.90 -31.31 42.96
N GLY A 637 3.27 -30.46 43.76
CA GLY A 637 3.13 -30.70 45.21
C GLY A 637 4.36 -30.35 46.05
N LYS A 638 5.57 -30.24 45.46
CA LYS A 638 6.77 -29.82 46.19
C LYS A 638 6.67 -28.35 46.61
N ARG A 639 7.28 -27.99 47.75
CA ARG A 639 7.32 -26.63 48.27
C ARG A 639 8.48 -25.84 47.68
N TYR A 640 8.22 -24.59 47.31
CA TYR A 640 9.21 -23.67 46.79
C TYR A 640 9.18 -22.33 47.51
N SER A 641 10.34 -21.70 47.68
CA SER A 641 10.51 -20.40 48.32
C SER A 641 11.39 -19.48 47.48
N GLY A 642 11.23 -18.17 47.63
CA GLY A 642 12.16 -17.18 47.06
C GLY A 642 13.32 -16.82 47.98
N ARG A 643 13.37 -17.34 49.22
CA ARG A 643 14.11 -16.71 50.32
C ARG A 643 15.49 -17.28 50.65
N ALA A 644 15.94 -18.40 50.08
CA ALA A 644 17.26 -18.97 50.37
C ALA A 644 18.43 -18.30 49.62
N CYS A 645 18.28 -17.00 49.30
CA CYS A 645 19.38 -16.11 48.96
C CYS A 645 19.74 -15.20 50.15
N ASP A 646 19.40 -15.65 51.37
CA ASP A 646 19.55 -14.95 52.66
C ASP A 646 19.92 -15.92 53.82
N SER A 647 20.46 -17.12 53.50
CA SER A 647 20.78 -18.19 54.46
C SER A 647 22.10 -18.87 54.12
#